data_AF-A0A943XUT9-F1
#
_entry.id   AF-A0A943XUT9-F1
#
_cell.length_a   1.000
_cell.length_b   1.000
_cell.length_c   1.000
_cell.angle_alpha   90.00
_cell.angle_beta   90.00
_cell.angle_gamma   90.00
#
_symmetry.space_group_name_H-M   'P 1'
#
loop_
_entity.id
_entity.type
_entity.pdbx_description
1 polymer ?
#
loop_
_entity_poly.entity_id
_entity_poly.type
_entity_poly.pdbx_seq_one_letter_code
_entity_poly.pdbx_strand_id
1 'polypeptide(L)'
;MKNSKKRLLIAGLASSMVLSMAVPTFACTGIIVGKDLTTDGSFIFGRTEDYQRNRTMRLVTHPRGEIKKGDKLVDVNNGFTYIHKEDSLKFFSTPDSSKKPKDMEQGVYDAAGYNEAGVGIFCTVSADPSDEVLKADPFVKNGVNEASMTTFLLAHARSARGAIELLAQTIDEKGASMGDIVAFGDQDEVWYMEIYTGHQYVAIKYPADKFSIFPNDYWLGGVDLTDKENVIASKDIVEVAKKAKTYKETADGLMDMAGSYGPKEIAETSRSRVWSGIHDLDPNSKVPYDAERFDLLNDLSEGSEKIDITHALNVFRNRLDGTEYTPSDNKAERKANPKTHKRPIGSINTMQAHIFQIKEGYPKEAPGLMWMTLGSPLNIPWVPIFPDINDSTPEAKNNSPVYDPNSYYWVGSSVNDLVSGNREALGESTRKTVTDFEDKIMKELPQVEKEWIELYSKDKAKAAEFSTAKTMEWEKEAFDLEKGLQKELSQVSKADLIDHWARKPIIDAINKKLMVGTSDLKFSPNEKITRGEFITILGRLGKVDTKKYAEVKDKNIEAGKFYTEYMNWAVEKKLLPKTSKALAIEEITREEMAYTLASYLKLIGDDASTLKMVVFDDQKEISDWAFGEIEFLVNKGILSGTSNNKFSPKANLTRAEVAQIISKLDK
;
A
#
# COMPACT_ATOMS: atom_id res chain seq x y z
N MET A 1 -25.45 -5.73 67.04
CA MET A 1 -26.62 -6.56 67.37
C MET A 1 -27.37 -6.89 66.06
N LYS A 2 -27.90 -8.11 65.92
CA LYS A 2 -28.67 -8.63 64.76
C LYS A 2 -27.92 -8.77 63.43
N ASN A 3 -28.35 -9.80 62.66
CA ASN A 3 -27.76 -10.30 61.43
C ASN A 3 -28.67 -10.04 60.21
N SER A 4 -28.06 -10.15 59.02
CA SER A 4 -28.66 -10.54 57.73
C SER A 4 -29.66 -9.59 57.04
N LYS A 5 -29.32 -9.28 55.78
CA LYS A 5 -30.10 -9.74 54.61
C LYS A 5 -29.17 -9.82 53.37
N LYS A 6 -29.09 -10.99 52.74
CA LYS A 6 -28.59 -11.14 51.36
C LYS A 6 -29.74 -10.81 50.40
N ARG A 7 -29.48 -10.13 49.28
CA ARG A 7 -29.61 -10.69 47.91
C ARG A 7 -29.42 -9.63 46.81
N LEU A 8 -28.81 -10.10 45.72
CA LEU A 8 -28.82 -9.61 44.33
C LEU A 8 -28.93 -8.10 44.06
N LEU A 9 -27.86 -7.57 43.46
CA LEU A 9 -27.97 -6.74 42.25
C LEU A 9 -26.70 -6.92 41.40
N ILE A 10 -26.66 -8.02 40.64
CA ILE A 10 -25.68 -8.24 39.55
C ILE A 10 -26.47 -8.18 38.25
N ALA A 11 -26.47 -7.01 37.63
CA ALA A 11 -26.93 -6.73 36.26
C ALA A 11 -26.51 -5.30 35.88
N GLY A 12 -26.25 -5.02 34.61
CA GLY A 12 -26.22 -3.63 34.12
C GLY A 12 -24.87 -3.00 33.76
N LEU A 13 -23.79 -3.78 33.60
CA LEU A 13 -22.67 -3.37 32.73
C LEU A 13 -22.70 -4.25 31.48
N ALA A 14 -23.51 -3.84 30.50
CA ALA A 14 -23.45 -4.40 29.16
C ALA A 14 -22.15 -3.92 28.50
N SER A 15 -21.23 -4.85 28.24
CA SER A 15 -20.06 -4.56 27.41
C SER A 15 -20.52 -4.19 26.00
N SER A 16 -20.52 -2.89 25.71
CA SER A 16 -20.69 -2.38 24.36
C SER A 16 -19.47 -2.76 23.53
N MET A 17 -19.46 -3.97 22.97
CA MET A 17 -18.60 -4.26 21.83
C MET A 17 -18.99 -3.29 20.72
N VAL A 18 -18.15 -2.29 20.49
CA VAL A 18 -18.24 -1.42 19.32
C VAL A 18 -17.81 -2.30 18.14
N LEU A 19 -18.81 -2.91 17.49
CA LEU A 19 -18.65 -3.58 16.20
C LEU A 19 -18.15 -2.52 15.21
N SER A 20 -16.84 -2.52 14.95
CA SER A 20 -16.26 -1.81 13.81
C SER A 20 -16.72 -2.51 12.54
N MET A 21 -17.78 -1.99 11.93
CA MET A 21 -18.17 -2.40 10.58
C MET A 21 -16.94 -2.29 9.67
N ALA A 22 -16.67 -3.35 8.90
CA ALA A 22 -15.70 -3.27 7.81
C ALA A 22 -16.15 -2.15 6.86
N VAL A 23 -15.26 -1.20 6.58
CA VAL A 23 -15.52 -0.10 5.64
C VAL A 23 -14.83 -0.46 4.33
N PRO A 24 -15.57 -0.67 3.22
CA PRO A 24 -14.99 -1.12 1.96
C PRO A 24 -13.90 -0.18 1.42
N THR A 25 -12.92 -0.76 0.73
CA THR A 25 -11.64 -0.12 0.43
C THR A 25 -11.51 0.13 -1.06
N PHE A 26 -11.99 1.30 -1.50
CA PHE A 26 -11.99 1.75 -2.91
C PHE A 26 -10.57 2.10 -3.40
N ALA A 27 -9.73 1.07 -3.45
CA ALA A 27 -8.31 1.15 -3.72
C ALA A 27 -7.71 -0.07 -4.47
N CYS A 28 -8.24 -1.29 -4.30
CA CYS A 28 -7.78 -2.50 -4.99
C CYS A 28 -7.96 -2.44 -6.52
N THR A 29 -7.08 -3.08 -7.29
CA THR A 29 -7.21 -3.17 -8.77
C THR A 29 -6.99 -4.60 -9.24
N GLY A 30 -7.93 -5.17 -9.98
CA GLY A 30 -7.85 -6.52 -10.55
C GLY A 30 -7.39 -6.56 -12.01
N ILE A 31 -6.82 -7.70 -12.41
CA ILE A 31 -6.45 -8.08 -13.78
C ILE A 31 -7.00 -9.48 -14.10
N ILE A 32 -7.48 -9.68 -15.33
CA ILE A 32 -7.58 -11.01 -15.96
C ILE A 32 -7.05 -10.89 -17.40
N VAL A 33 -6.31 -11.89 -17.87
CA VAL A 33 -5.91 -12.07 -19.27
C VAL A 33 -6.23 -13.50 -19.70
N GLY A 34 -7.01 -13.62 -20.78
CA GLY A 34 -7.36 -14.88 -21.39
C GLY A 34 -6.17 -15.57 -22.08
N LYS A 35 -6.14 -16.90 -22.00
CA LYS A 35 -5.02 -17.72 -22.51
C LYS A 35 -4.73 -17.59 -24.01
N ASP A 36 -5.71 -17.20 -24.81
CA ASP A 36 -5.51 -17.01 -26.25
C ASP A 36 -4.80 -15.66 -26.53
N LEU A 37 -4.71 -14.76 -25.54
CA LEU A 37 -3.97 -13.50 -25.59
C LEU A 37 -2.57 -13.56 -24.95
N THR A 38 -2.24 -14.60 -24.18
CA THR A 38 -0.91 -14.71 -23.53
C THR A 38 0.14 -15.36 -24.44
N THR A 39 1.43 -15.14 -24.16
CA THR A 39 2.54 -15.69 -24.95
C THR A 39 2.80 -17.18 -24.75
N ASP A 40 2.47 -17.71 -23.58
CA ASP A 40 2.71 -19.11 -23.17
C ASP A 40 1.44 -19.97 -23.12
N GLY A 41 0.27 -19.40 -23.42
CA GLY A 41 -1.02 -20.09 -23.31
C GLY A 41 -1.55 -20.20 -21.88
N SER A 42 -0.99 -19.45 -20.93
CA SER A 42 -1.50 -19.40 -19.55
C SER A 42 -2.74 -18.50 -19.41
N PHE A 43 -3.69 -18.90 -18.56
CA PHE A 43 -4.70 -17.96 -18.03
C PHE A 43 -4.07 -17.17 -16.89
N ILE A 44 -4.19 -15.85 -16.90
CA ILE A 44 -3.62 -14.97 -15.87
C ILE A 44 -4.74 -14.23 -15.15
N PHE A 45 -4.76 -14.22 -13.81
CA PHE A 45 -5.70 -13.41 -13.03
C PHE A 45 -5.14 -13.00 -11.67
N GLY A 46 -5.58 -11.87 -11.11
CA GLY A 46 -5.12 -11.43 -9.79
C GLY A 46 -5.57 -10.02 -9.42
N ARG A 47 -5.07 -9.49 -8.30
CA ARG A 47 -5.32 -8.11 -7.87
C ARG A 47 -4.20 -7.53 -7.00
N THR A 48 -4.22 -6.21 -6.84
CA THR A 48 -3.64 -5.56 -5.67
C THR A 48 -4.58 -5.65 -4.46
N GLU A 49 -4.02 -5.81 -3.27
CA GLU A 49 -4.66 -5.55 -1.98
C GLU A 49 -4.19 -4.18 -1.50
N ASP A 50 -5.10 -3.21 -1.46
CA ASP A 50 -4.82 -1.80 -1.19
C ASP A 50 -5.74 -1.28 -0.09
N TYR A 51 -5.17 -0.72 0.98
CA TYR A 51 -5.96 -0.03 2.00
C TYR A 51 -5.22 1.16 2.60
N GLN A 52 -4.27 0.91 3.51
CA GLN A 52 -3.47 1.94 4.15
C GLN A 52 -2.05 1.42 4.39
N ARG A 53 -1.06 2.29 4.24
CA ARG A 53 0.32 2.01 4.67
C ARG A 53 0.34 1.56 6.13
N ASN A 54 1.31 0.71 6.47
CA ASN A 54 1.55 0.22 7.82
C ASN A 54 0.52 -0.78 8.36
N ARG A 55 -0.23 -1.49 7.47
CA ARG A 55 -1.02 -2.69 7.80
C ARG A 55 -0.39 -3.90 7.10
N THR A 56 0.07 -4.86 7.88
CA THR A 56 1.00 -5.91 7.46
C THR A 56 0.28 -7.19 7.07
N MET A 57 0.57 -7.70 5.87
CA MET A 57 0.14 -9.04 5.44
C MET A 57 1.31 -10.03 5.48
N ARG A 58 0.97 -11.32 5.45
CA ARG A 58 1.89 -12.45 5.62
C ARG A 58 1.38 -13.67 4.85
N LEU A 59 2.26 -14.58 4.42
CA LEU A 59 1.89 -15.86 3.79
C LEU A 59 1.71 -16.93 4.88
N VAL A 60 0.61 -17.69 4.85
CA VAL A 60 0.29 -18.71 5.87
C VAL A 60 -0.23 -19.99 5.21
N THR A 61 0.30 -21.13 5.62
CA THR A 61 -0.10 -22.47 5.15
C THR A 61 -0.99 -23.17 6.16
N HIS A 62 -2.10 -23.72 5.70
CA HIS A 62 -3.15 -24.37 6.49
C HIS A 62 -3.26 -25.86 6.11
N PRO A 63 -2.95 -26.82 7.01
CA PRO A 63 -2.99 -28.25 6.68
C PRO A 63 -4.44 -28.78 6.56
N ARG A 64 -4.61 -29.86 5.77
CA ARG A 64 -5.92 -30.53 5.60
C ARG A 64 -6.54 -30.86 6.96
N GLY A 65 -7.77 -30.40 7.15
CA GLY A 65 -8.54 -30.62 8.36
C GLY A 65 -7.99 -29.90 9.59
N GLU A 66 -7.31 -28.76 9.43
CA GLU A 66 -7.12 -27.82 10.55
C GLU A 66 -8.47 -27.30 11.05
N ILE A 67 -9.32 -26.84 10.13
CA ILE A 67 -10.71 -26.50 10.40
C ILE A 67 -11.54 -27.78 10.30
N LYS A 68 -12.36 -28.07 11.32
CA LYS A 68 -13.16 -29.29 11.42
C LYS A 68 -14.60 -29.13 10.96
N LYS A 69 -15.18 -30.25 10.53
CA LYS A 69 -16.62 -30.35 10.29
C LYS A 69 -17.41 -29.96 11.55
N GLY A 70 -18.26 -28.94 11.41
CA GLY A 70 -19.06 -28.37 12.48
C GLY A 70 -18.41 -27.18 13.20
N ASP A 71 -17.15 -26.85 12.91
CA ASP A 71 -16.55 -25.60 13.37
C ASP A 71 -17.30 -24.39 12.80
N LYS A 72 -17.19 -23.26 13.51
CA LYS A 72 -17.91 -22.03 13.21
C LYS A 72 -16.95 -20.87 13.03
N LEU A 73 -16.75 -20.46 11.78
CA LEU A 73 -16.19 -19.15 11.45
C LEU A 73 -17.17 -18.06 11.91
N VAL A 74 -16.63 -17.00 12.52
CA VAL A 74 -17.36 -15.80 12.95
C VAL A 74 -16.54 -14.59 12.55
N ASP A 75 -17.09 -13.70 11.72
CA ASP A 75 -16.46 -12.39 11.49
C ASP A 75 -16.73 -11.48 12.69
N VAL A 76 -15.66 -10.91 13.25
CA VAL A 76 -15.77 -9.96 14.37
C VAL A 76 -16.26 -8.57 13.94
N ASN A 77 -16.15 -8.22 12.66
CA ASN A 77 -16.48 -6.89 12.17
C ASN A 77 -18.00 -6.72 12.01
N ASN A 78 -18.66 -7.66 11.34
CA ASN A 78 -20.08 -7.59 11.01
C ASN A 78 -20.97 -8.63 11.72
N GLY A 79 -20.39 -9.69 12.28
CA GLY A 79 -21.11 -10.79 12.95
C GLY A 79 -21.62 -11.91 12.02
N PHE A 80 -21.14 -11.98 10.78
CA PHE A 80 -21.36 -13.10 9.85
C PHE A 80 -20.87 -14.42 10.45
N THR A 81 -21.53 -15.52 10.08
CA THR A 81 -21.11 -16.84 10.54
C THR A 81 -21.26 -17.91 9.46
N TYR A 82 -20.26 -18.79 9.39
CA TYR A 82 -20.22 -19.94 8.50
C TYR A 82 -19.98 -21.21 9.33
N ILE A 83 -20.67 -22.31 8.97
CA ILE A 83 -20.50 -23.62 9.62
C ILE A 83 -19.86 -24.55 8.60
N HIS A 84 -18.69 -25.08 8.91
CA HIS A 84 -17.94 -25.91 7.98
C HIS A 84 -18.63 -27.27 7.80
N LYS A 85 -19.11 -27.54 6.58
CA LYS A 85 -19.95 -28.72 6.24
C LYS A 85 -19.13 -30.03 6.21
N GLU A 86 -17.81 -29.91 6.06
CA GLU A 86 -16.79 -30.97 6.09
C GLU A 86 -15.49 -30.46 6.74
N ASP A 87 -14.50 -31.33 6.93
CA ASP A 87 -13.13 -30.92 7.32
C ASP A 87 -12.47 -30.18 6.16
N SER A 88 -11.67 -29.14 6.45
CA SER A 88 -11.06 -28.31 5.42
C SER A 88 -10.09 -29.05 4.51
N LEU A 89 -10.01 -28.59 3.26
CA LEU A 89 -8.85 -28.79 2.40
C LEU A 89 -7.58 -28.20 3.04
N LYS A 90 -6.42 -28.69 2.62
CA LYS A 90 -5.15 -27.95 2.73
C LYS A 90 -5.22 -26.73 1.80
N PHE A 91 -4.78 -25.58 2.27
CA PHE A 91 -4.61 -24.38 1.47
C PHE A 91 -3.43 -23.54 1.96
N PHE A 92 -3.11 -22.48 1.25
CA PHE A 92 -2.42 -21.34 1.83
C PHE A 92 -3.22 -20.07 1.56
N SER A 93 -2.99 -19.04 2.36
CA SER A 93 -3.62 -17.72 2.23
C SER A 93 -2.63 -16.62 2.56
N THR A 94 -3.00 -15.37 2.26
CA THR A 94 -2.22 -14.18 2.62
C THR A 94 -2.94 -13.30 3.65
N PRO A 95 -3.17 -13.78 4.89
CA PRO A 95 -3.96 -13.06 5.88
C PRO A 95 -3.25 -11.83 6.45
N ASP A 96 -4.07 -11.00 7.10
CA ASP A 96 -3.63 -9.87 7.90
C ASP A 96 -2.75 -10.30 9.10
N SER A 97 -1.91 -9.37 9.58
CA SER A 97 -1.26 -9.44 10.89
C SER A 97 -2.11 -8.76 11.96
N SER A 98 -2.42 -9.48 13.04
CA SER A 98 -3.23 -8.99 14.17
C SER A 98 -2.42 -8.93 15.46
N LYS A 99 -2.81 -8.12 16.46
CA LYS A 99 -2.20 -8.20 17.80
C LYS A 99 -2.80 -9.37 18.59
N LYS A 100 -3.93 -9.91 18.14
CA LYS A 100 -4.59 -11.12 18.66
C LYS A 100 -5.03 -12.03 17.49
N PRO A 101 -4.08 -12.68 16.78
CA PRO A 101 -4.38 -13.53 15.63
C PRO A 101 -5.10 -14.85 15.99
N LYS A 102 -5.46 -15.07 17.26
CA LYS A 102 -6.35 -16.15 17.71
C LYS A 102 -7.77 -15.68 18.00
N ASP A 103 -7.95 -14.40 18.32
CA ASP A 103 -9.25 -13.78 18.59
C ASP A 103 -9.80 -13.09 17.32
N MET A 104 -9.05 -13.17 16.21
CA MET A 104 -9.30 -12.51 14.92
C MET A 104 -9.74 -11.05 15.08
N GLU A 105 -9.05 -10.23 15.89
CA GLU A 105 -9.60 -8.96 16.41
C GLU A 105 -9.95 -7.89 15.35
N GLN A 106 -9.59 -8.12 14.09
CA GLN A 106 -9.94 -7.29 12.94
C GLN A 106 -10.60 -8.09 11.79
N GLY A 107 -10.90 -9.39 11.95
CA GLY A 107 -11.27 -10.31 10.87
C GLY A 107 -10.11 -11.20 10.43
N VAL A 108 -10.31 -12.03 9.39
CA VAL A 108 -9.24 -12.90 8.83
C VAL A 108 -8.52 -12.21 7.68
N TYR A 109 -9.29 -11.70 6.70
CA TYR A 109 -8.76 -11.09 5.46
C TYR A 109 -7.70 -11.97 4.78
N ASP A 110 -7.99 -13.26 4.57
CA ASP A 110 -7.10 -14.22 3.87
C ASP A 110 -6.67 -13.76 2.46
N ALA A 111 -7.41 -12.81 1.86
CA ALA A 111 -7.19 -12.12 0.59
C ALA A 111 -7.08 -13.03 -0.64
N ALA A 112 -6.01 -13.83 -0.77
CA ALA A 112 -5.80 -14.75 -1.88
C ALA A 112 -4.98 -15.99 -1.51
N GLY A 113 -5.09 -17.05 -2.32
CA GLY A 113 -4.22 -18.22 -2.26
C GLY A 113 -4.67 -19.39 -3.15
N TYR A 114 -4.01 -20.53 -3.03
CA TYR A 114 -4.43 -21.81 -3.62
C TYR A 114 -4.91 -22.79 -2.54
N ASN A 115 -5.81 -23.69 -2.93
CA ASN A 115 -6.09 -24.92 -2.19
C ASN A 115 -5.61 -26.18 -2.94
N GLU A 116 -5.51 -27.30 -2.21
CA GLU A 116 -5.05 -28.60 -2.75
C GLU A 116 -6.03 -29.30 -3.72
N ALA A 117 -7.16 -28.66 -4.06
CA ALA A 117 -8.00 -29.10 -5.17
C ALA A 117 -7.62 -28.39 -6.50
N GLY A 118 -6.65 -27.48 -6.45
CA GLY A 118 -6.18 -26.70 -7.59
C GLY A 118 -6.92 -25.39 -7.81
N VAL A 119 -7.76 -24.93 -6.87
CA VAL A 119 -8.50 -23.67 -7.04
C VAL A 119 -7.65 -22.50 -6.52
N GLY A 120 -7.23 -21.62 -7.43
CA GLY A 120 -6.68 -20.30 -7.13
C GLY A 120 -7.82 -19.31 -6.89
N ILE A 121 -7.76 -18.58 -5.78
CA ILE A 121 -8.87 -17.76 -5.27
C ILE A 121 -8.34 -16.39 -4.86
N PHE A 122 -9.02 -15.31 -5.26
CA PHE A 122 -8.94 -14.03 -4.55
C PHE A 122 -10.31 -13.44 -4.22
N CYS A 123 -10.39 -12.77 -3.08
CA CYS A 123 -11.46 -11.84 -2.72
C CYS A 123 -10.86 -10.64 -1.97
N THR A 124 -11.15 -9.37 -2.26
CA THR A 124 -12.08 -8.82 -3.27
C THR A 124 -11.47 -7.62 -4.01
N VAL A 125 -12.18 -7.12 -5.03
CA VAL A 125 -12.12 -5.71 -5.41
C VAL A 125 -13.48 -5.10 -5.10
N SER A 126 -13.61 -4.40 -3.98
CA SER A 126 -14.92 -3.84 -3.56
C SER A 126 -15.51 -2.84 -4.55
N ALA A 127 -16.84 -2.84 -4.67
CA ALA A 127 -17.61 -1.99 -5.58
C ALA A 127 -18.93 -1.51 -4.91
N ASP A 128 -19.31 -0.24 -5.12
CA ASP A 128 -20.46 0.38 -4.43
C ASP A 128 -21.67 0.48 -5.40
N PRO A 129 -22.84 -0.11 -5.07
CA PRO A 129 -23.99 -0.11 -5.97
C PRO A 129 -24.70 1.25 -6.03
N SER A 130 -25.57 1.41 -7.02
CA SER A 130 -26.51 2.53 -7.10
C SER A 130 -27.32 2.65 -5.80
N ASP A 131 -27.44 3.90 -5.36
CA ASP A 131 -28.22 4.31 -4.21
C ASP A 131 -29.72 3.91 -4.37
N GLU A 132 -30.20 3.68 -5.59
CA GLU A 132 -31.54 3.17 -5.89
C GLU A 132 -31.68 1.64 -5.76
N VAL A 133 -30.74 0.85 -6.31
CA VAL A 133 -30.79 -0.63 -6.17
C VAL A 133 -30.55 -1.07 -4.72
N LEU A 134 -29.69 -0.37 -3.99
CA LEU A 134 -29.44 -0.64 -2.56
C LEU A 134 -30.67 -0.34 -1.68
N LYS A 135 -31.62 0.49 -2.14
CA LYS A 135 -32.93 0.67 -1.50
C LYS A 135 -33.94 -0.41 -1.91
N ALA A 136 -33.73 -1.10 -3.03
CA ALA A 136 -34.55 -2.20 -3.49
C ALA A 136 -34.16 -3.55 -2.86
N ASP A 137 -32.87 -3.78 -2.59
CA ASP A 137 -32.32 -4.96 -1.92
C ASP A 137 -31.13 -4.57 -1.01
N PRO A 138 -31.37 -4.11 0.23
CA PRO A 138 -30.30 -3.62 1.12
C PRO A 138 -29.30 -4.70 1.54
N PHE A 139 -28.02 -4.34 1.67
CA PHE A 139 -26.98 -5.20 2.24
C PHE A 139 -27.40 -5.78 3.61
N VAL A 140 -27.17 -7.08 3.80
CA VAL A 140 -27.47 -7.76 5.06
C VAL A 140 -26.34 -7.49 6.03
N LYS A 141 -26.66 -6.82 7.15
CA LYS A 141 -25.66 -6.36 8.15
C LYS A 141 -24.66 -7.44 8.59
N ASN A 142 -25.11 -8.69 8.70
CA ASN A 142 -24.31 -9.85 9.10
C ASN A 142 -24.18 -10.89 7.97
N GLY A 143 -24.26 -10.43 6.71
CA GLY A 143 -24.02 -11.20 5.50
C GLY A 143 -22.53 -11.40 5.22
N VAL A 144 -22.20 -12.15 4.16
CA VAL A 144 -20.82 -12.45 3.77
C VAL A 144 -20.05 -11.18 3.35
N ASN A 145 -18.73 -11.16 3.58
CA ASN A 145 -17.83 -10.05 3.30
C ASN A 145 -16.39 -10.52 3.02
N GLU A 146 -15.55 -9.62 2.52
CA GLU A 146 -14.12 -9.85 2.25
C GLU A 146 -13.36 -10.43 3.45
N ALA A 147 -13.67 -9.98 4.68
CA ALA A 147 -13.01 -10.39 5.90
C ALA A 147 -13.13 -11.90 6.24
N SER A 148 -14.07 -12.61 5.57
CA SER A 148 -14.44 -13.99 5.88
C SER A 148 -14.68 -14.91 4.67
N MET A 149 -14.90 -14.38 3.46
CA MET A 149 -15.28 -15.22 2.31
C MET A 149 -14.13 -16.09 1.80
N THR A 150 -12.94 -15.53 1.64
CA THR A 150 -11.74 -16.25 1.17
C THR A 150 -11.43 -17.48 2.04
N THR A 151 -11.63 -17.37 3.36
CA THR A 151 -11.39 -18.45 4.33
C THR A 151 -12.21 -19.71 4.04
N PHE A 152 -13.53 -19.58 3.84
CA PHE A 152 -14.38 -20.76 3.58
C PHE A 152 -14.31 -21.22 2.12
N LEU A 153 -13.97 -20.33 1.18
CA LEU A 153 -13.77 -20.69 -0.22
C LEU A 153 -12.50 -21.54 -0.40
N LEU A 154 -11.35 -21.09 0.11
CA LEU A 154 -10.10 -21.88 0.12
C LEU A 154 -10.29 -23.23 0.82
N ALA A 155 -10.96 -23.25 1.97
CA ALA A 155 -11.16 -24.47 2.75
C ALA A 155 -12.09 -25.52 2.11
N HIS A 156 -12.96 -25.16 1.14
CA HIS A 156 -14.02 -26.06 0.64
C HIS A 156 -14.26 -26.09 -0.88
N ALA A 157 -13.79 -25.13 -1.66
CA ALA A 157 -13.98 -25.12 -3.11
C ALA A 157 -13.17 -26.23 -3.82
N ARG A 158 -13.75 -26.84 -4.86
CA ARG A 158 -13.16 -28.00 -5.59
C ARG A 158 -13.04 -27.79 -7.10
N SER A 159 -13.47 -26.63 -7.59
CA SER A 159 -13.24 -26.05 -8.92
C SER A 159 -13.54 -24.54 -8.84
N ALA A 160 -13.16 -23.77 -9.86
CA ALA A 160 -13.48 -22.35 -9.97
C ALA A 160 -15.01 -22.12 -9.95
N ARG A 161 -15.77 -22.86 -10.77
CA ARG A 161 -17.24 -22.85 -10.73
C ARG A 161 -17.80 -23.30 -9.38
N GLY A 162 -17.18 -24.27 -8.73
CA GLY A 162 -17.56 -24.71 -7.39
C GLY A 162 -17.36 -23.64 -6.31
N ALA A 163 -16.37 -22.74 -6.48
CA ALA A 163 -16.21 -21.56 -5.62
C ALA A 163 -17.32 -20.53 -5.89
N ILE A 164 -17.69 -20.29 -7.15
CA ILE A 164 -18.83 -19.43 -7.52
C ILE A 164 -20.13 -19.98 -6.92
N GLU A 165 -20.43 -21.27 -7.12
CA GLU A 165 -21.63 -21.93 -6.61
C GLU A 165 -21.71 -21.91 -5.07
N LEU A 166 -20.57 -22.06 -4.38
CA LEU A 166 -20.49 -21.99 -2.92
C LEU A 166 -20.69 -20.56 -2.37
N LEU A 167 -20.18 -19.54 -3.07
CA LEU A 167 -20.38 -18.14 -2.71
C LEU A 167 -21.82 -17.69 -2.99
N ALA A 168 -22.34 -18.03 -4.17
CA ALA A 168 -23.73 -17.84 -4.58
C ALA A 168 -24.71 -18.43 -3.56
N GLN A 169 -24.56 -19.71 -3.19
CA GLN A 169 -25.36 -20.33 -2.12
C GLN A 169 -25.25 -19.56 -0.80
N THR A 170 -24.06 -19.07 -0.45
CA THR A 170 -23.85 -18.34 0.81
C THR A 170 -24.55 -16.98 0.80
N ILE A 171 -24.60 -16.30 -0.34
CA ILE A 171 -25.33 -15.04 -0.54
C ILE A 171 -26.85 -15.30 -0.55
N ASP A 172 -27.33 -16.36 -1.22
CA ASP A 172 -28.76 -16.73 -1.21
C ASP A 172 -29.25 -17.12 0.20
N GLU A 173 -28.41 -17.78 1.02
CA GLU A 173 -28.76 -18.20 2.38
C GLU A 173 -28.67 -17.08 3.44
N LYS A 174 -27.78 -16.08 3.26
CA LYS A 174 -27.38 -15.14 4.34
C LYS A 174 -27.21 -13.68 3.91
N GLY A 175 -27.24 -13.42 2.61
CA GLY A 175 -26.89 -12.16 1.98
C GLY A 175 -25.41 -11.79 2.07
N ALA A 176 -25.03 -10.73 1.35
CA ALA A 176 -23.75 -10.03 1.45
C ALA A 176 -23.90 -8.74 2.28
N SER A 177 -22.84 -8.31 2.97
CA SER A 177 -22.83 -7.05 3.74
C SER A 177 -22.18 -5.87 3.02
N MET A 178 -21.65 -6.08 1.82
CA MET A 178 -20.97 -5.11 0.96
C MET A 178 -20.97 -5.61 -0.49
N GLY A 179 -20.69 -4.73 -1.44
CA GLY A 179 -20.57 -5.06 -2.85
C GLY A 179 -19.11 -5.31 -3.22
N ASP A 180 -18.86 -6.39 -3.96
CA ASP A 180 -17.52 -6.96 -4.15
C ASP A 180 -17.38 -7.65 -5.50
N ILE A 181 -16.19 -7.58 -6.08
CA ILE A 181 -15.77 -8.38 -7.24
C ILE A 181 -14.79 -9.47 -6.77
N VAL A 182 -14.98 -10.69 -7.26
CA VAL A 182 -14.10 -11.83 -7.00
C VAL A 182 -13.79 -12.58 -8.29
N ALA A 183 -12.65 -13.27 -8.35
CA ALA A 183 -12.32 -14.18 -9.43
C ALA A 183 -11.59 -15.42 -8.92
N PHE A 184 -11.93 -16.57 -9.52
CA PHE A 184 -11.43 -17.89 -9.16
C PHE A 184 -10.97 -18.62 -10.41
N GLY A 185 -9.93 -19.46 -10.32
CA GLY A 185 -9.42 -20.20 -11.48
C GLY A 185 -8.87 -21.57 -11.12
N ASP A 186 -9.04 -22.53 -12.03
CA ASP A 186 -8.40 -23.84 -12.02
C ASP A 186 -7.90 -24.20 -13.43
N GLN A 187 -7.43 -25.43 -13.66
CA GLN A 187 -6.87 -25.85 -14.96
C GLN A 187 -7.88 -25.86 -16.12
N ASP A 188 -9.19 -25.93 -15.85
CA ASP A 188 -10.22 -25.96 -16.90
C ASP A 188 -10.67 -24.54 -17.28
N GLU A 189 -10.77 -23.63 -16.31
CA GLU A 189 -11.46 -22.34 -16.46
C GLU A 189 -11.16 -21.30 -15.37
N VAL A 190 -11.34 -20.02 -15.73
CA VAL A 190 -11.42 -18.87 -14.81
C VAL A 190 -12.86 -18.37 -14.79
N TRP A 191 -13.35 -17.95 -13.61
CA TRP A 191 -14.64 -17.30 -13.41
C TRP A 191 -14.46 -15.93 -12.76
N TYR A 192 -15.33 -14.99 -13.14
CA TYR A 192 -15.41 -13.62 -12.62
C TYR A 192 -16.82 -13.37 -12.10
N MET A 193 -16.96 -12.72 -10.93
CA MET A 193 -18.25 -12.50 -10.27
C MET A 193 -18.35 -11.11 -9.65
N GLU A 194 -19.47 -10.44 -9.88
CA GLU A 194 -19.87 -9.19 -9.26
C GLU A 194 -21.02 -9.45 -8.27
N ILE A 195 -20.83 -9.04 -7.02
CA ILE A 195 -21.84 -9.05 -5.95
C ILE A 195 -22.36 -7.62 -5.82
N TYR A 196 -23.61 -7.37 -6.24
CA TYR A 196 -24.14 -6.01 -6.34
C TYR A 196 -24.79 -5.50 -5.06
N THR A 197 -25.63 -6.32 -4.42
CA THR A 197 -26.54 -5.88 -3.36
C THR A 197 -26.68 -6.96 -2.28
N GLY A 198 -27.68 -6.85 -1.38
CA GLY A 198 -27.90 -7.82 -0.31
C GLY A 198 -27.95 -9.28 -0.77
N HIS A 199 -28.59 -9.56 -1.89
CA HIS A 199 -28.77 -10.92 -2.42
C HIS A 199 -28.59 -11.02 -3.94
N GLN A 200 -28.18 -9.94 -4.64
CA GLN A 200 -28.00 -9.98 -6.10
C GLN A 200 -26.55 -10.07 -6.53
N TYR A 201 -26.29 -10.95 -7.51
CA TYR A 201 -24.97 -11.23 -8.07
C TYR A 201 -25.08 -11.74 -9.51
N VAL A 202 -24.03 -11.54 -10.31
CA VAL A 202 -23.81 -12.22 -11.59
C VAL A 202 -22.36 -12.67 -11.69
N ALA A 203 -22.17 -13.90 -12.17
CA ALA A 203 -20.89 -14.49 -12.47
C ALA A 203 -20.85 -15.02 -13.90
N ILE A 204 -19.71 -14.83 -14.56
CA ILE A 204 -19.42 -15.34 -15.89
C ILE A 204 -18.19 -16.25 -15.87
N LYS A 205 -18.20 -17.29 -16.71
CA LYS A 205 -16.98 -17.95 -17.15
C LYS A 205 -16.21 -16.97 -18.02
N TYR A 206 -14.94 -16.75 -17.69
CA TYR A 206 -14.14 -15.73 -18.34
C TYR A 206 -13.65 -16.22 -19.72
N PRO A 207 -13.83 -15.44 -20.81
CA PRO A 207 -13.42 -15.86 -22.15
C PRO A 207 -11.90 -16.04 -22.31
N ALA A 208 -11.50 -16.94 -23.20
CA ALA A 208 -10.08 -17.19 -23.47
C ALA A 208 -9.41 -16.08 -24.32
N ASP A 209 -10.20 -15.27 -25.03
CA ASP A 209 -9.78 -14.28 -26.03
C ASP A 209 -9.90 -12.82 -25.56
N LYS A 210 -10.10 -12.56 -24.25
CA LYS A 210 -10.31 -11.21 -23.68
C LYS A 210 -9.34 -10.89 -22.57
N PHE A 211 -9.16 -9.59 -22.29
CA PHE A 211 -8.48 -9.11 -21.10
C PHE A 211 -9.31 -8.06 -20.35
N SER A 212 -9.01 -7.86 -19.07
CA SER A 212 -9.74 -6.95 -18.17
C SER A 212 -8.80 -6.27 -17.18
N ILE A 213 -9.04 -4.97 -16.96
CA ILE A 213 -8.53 -4.23 -15.79
C ILE A 213 -9.73 -3.66 -15.04
N PHE A 214 -9.98 -4.14 -13.83
CA PHE A 214 -11.14 -3.78 -13.03
C PHE A 214 -10.71 -3.18 -11.68
N PRO A 215 -10.64 -1.85 -11.60
CA PRO A 215 -10.61 -1.13 -10.33
C PRO A 215 -11.99 -1.16 -9.64
N ASN A 216 -12.12 -0.44 -8.53
CA ASN A 216 -13.33 -0.38 -7.71
C ASN A 216 -14.46 0.38 -8.40
N ASP A 217 -15.27 -0.35 -9.17
CA ASP A 217 -16.55 0.02 -9.78
C ASP A 217 -17.20 -1.30 -10.26
N TYR A 218 -18.33 -1.27 -10.97
CA TYR A 218 -18.85 -2.46 -11.67
C TYR A 218 -18.62 -2.36 -13.19
N TRP A 219 -18.37 -3.49 -13.85
CA TRP A 219 -17.84 -3.54 -15.22
C TRP A 219 -18.58 -4.47 -16.17
N LEU A 220 -19.38 -5.43 -15.70
CA LEU A 220 -20.19 -6.27 -16.60
C LEU A 220 -21.16 -5.41 -17.43
N GLY A 221 -21.06 -5.54 -18.75
CA GLY A 221 -21.96 -4.92 -19.72
C GLY A 221 -23.21 -5.77 -19.93
N GLY A 222 -23.54 -6.03 -21.20
CA GLY A 222 -24.62 -6.95 -21.58
C GLY A 222 -24.30 -8.39 -21.18
N VAL A 223 -25.20 -9.05 -20.45
CA VAL A 223 -25.07 -10.48 -20.10
C VAL A 223 -26.29 -11.27 -20.56
N ASP A 224 -26.06 -12.39 -21.25
CA ASP A 224 -27.11 -13.37 -21.56
C ASP A 224 -27.46 -14.19 -20.31
N LEU A 225 -28.46 -13.72 -19.58
CA LEU A 225 -29.01 -14.41 -18.41
C LEU A 225 -29.76 -15.72 -18.76
N THR A 226 -29.84 -16.13 -20.03
CA THR A 226 -30.39 -17.43 -20.45
C THR A 226 -29.33 -18.54 -20.56
N ASP A 227 -28.06 -18.20 -20.77
CA ASP A 227 -26.94 -19.15 -20.68
C ASP A 227 -26.88 -19.75 -19.25
N LYS A 228 -26.69 -21.07 -19.16
CA LYS A 228 -26.56 -21.85 -17.91
C LYS A 228 -25.29 -22.68 -17.85
N GLU A 229 -24.47 -22.63 -18.89
CA GLU A 229 -23.13 -23.19 -18.94
C GLU A 229 -22.14 -22.14 -18.41
N ASN A 230 -22.15 -20.95 -19.02
CA ASN A 230 -21.17 -19.88 -18.79
C ASN A 230 -21.65 -18.75 -17.86
N VAL A 231 -22.93 -18.71 -17.47
CA VAL A 231 -23.48 -17.65 -16.60
C VAL A 231 -24.19 -18.24 -15.37
N ILE A 232 -23.86 -17.73 -14.20
CA ILE A 232 -24.52 -18.01 -12.91
C ILE A 232 -25.00 -16.68 -12.34
N ALA A 233 -26.30 -16.53 -12.07
CA ALA A 233 -26.90 -15.26 -11.66
C ALA A 233 -27.96 -15.46 -10.57
N SER A 234 -28.10 -14.48 -9.69
CA SER A 234 -29.14 -14.47 -8.67
C SER A 234 -30.53 -14.45 -9.30
N LYS A 235 -31.47 -15.18 -8.69
CA LYS A 235 -32.79 -15.45 -9.29
C LYS A 235 -33.59 -14.19 -9.64
N ASP A 236 -33.52 -13.16 -8.80
CA ASP A 236 -34.38 -11.98 -8.87
C ASP A 236 -33.64 -10.75 -9.49
N ILE A 237 -32.47 -10.97 -10.12
CA ILE A 237 -31.55 -9.95 -10.67
C ILE A 237 -32.25 -8.93 -11.58
N VAL A 238 -33.16 -9.40 -12.45
CA VAL A 238 -33.92 -8.55 -13.37
C VAL A 238 -34.99 -7.74 -12.64
N GLU A 239 -35.68 -8.35 -11.66
CA GLU A 239 -36.83 -7.74 -10.99
C GLU A 239 -36.41 -6.73 -9.91
N VAL A 240 -35.25 -6.92 -9.27
CA VAL A 240 -34.67 -5.92 -8.35
C VAL A 240 -34.27 -4.65 -9.11
N ALA A 241 -33.64 -4.75 -10.29
CA ALA A 241 -33.32 -3.59 -11.14
C ALA A 241 -34.58 -2.86 -11.66
N LYS A 242 -35.63 -3.60 -12.05
CA LYS A 242 -36.93 -3.01 -12.42
C LYS A 242 -37.61 -2.31 -11.24
N LYS A 243 -37.59 -2.93 -10.04
CA LYS A 243 -38.13 -2.37 -8.79
C LYS A 243 -37.40 -1.08 -8.38
N ALA A 244 -36.08 -1.03 -8.58
CA ALA A 244 -35.26 0.16 -8.38
C ALA A 244 -35.47 1.26 -9.46
N LYS A 245 -36.04 0.88 -10.62
CA LYS A 245 -36.16 1.69 -11.84
C LYS A 245 -34.81 2.07 -12.47
N THR A 246 -33.82 1.21 -12.31
CA THR A 246 -32.46 1.39 -12.86
C THR A 246 -32.16 0.47 -14.03
N TYR A 247 -32.98 -0.57 -14.27
CA TYR A 247 -32.82 -1.53 -15.37
C TYR A 247 -32.53 -0.87 -16.72
N LYS A 248 -31.41 -1.28 -17.35
CA LYS A 248 -30.95 -0.89 -18.68
C LYS A 248 -30.68 -2.12 -19.53
N GLU A 249 -30.70 -1.91 -20.84
CA GLU A 249 -30.32 -2.88 -21.86
C GLU A 249 -29.16 -2.31 -22.68
N THR A 250 -28.31 -3.20 -23.17
CA THR A 250 -27.27 -2.91 -24.16
C THR A 250 -27.87 -2.84 -25.57
N ALA A 251 -27.11 -2.37 -26.57
CA ALA A 251 -27.64 -2.08 -27.91
C ALA A 251 -28.15 -3.31 -28.69
N ASP A 252 -27.74 -4.51 -28.27
CA ASP A 252 -28.18 -5.83 -28.74
C ASP A 252 -29.33 -6.43 -27.90
N GLY A 253 -29.75 -5.76 -26.83
CA GLY A 253 -30.89 -6.15 -25.98
C GLY A 253 -30.54 -7.02 -24.77
N LEU A 254 -29.26 -7.27 -24.48
CA LEU A 254 -28.86 -7.95 -23.24
C LEU A 254 -28.98 -7.01 -22.03
N MET A 255 -29.23 -7.55 -20.84
CA MET A 255 -29.31 -6.73 -19.62
C MET A 255 -27.93 -6.12 -19.34
N ASP A 256 -27.88 -4.79 -19.30
CA ASP A 256 -26.68 -4.03 -18.96
C ASP A 256 -26.48 -4.07 -17.44
N MET A 257 -25.59 -4.94 -16.98
CA MET A 257 -25.49 -5.28 -15.56
C MET A 257 -25.00 -4.11 -14.72
N ALA A 258 -23.78 -3.64 -14.96
CA ALA A 258 -23.21 -2.52 -14.24
C ALA A 258 -23.89 -1.18 -14.58
N GLY A 259 -24.53 -1.05 -15.75
CA GLY A 259 -25.40 0.09 -16.03
C GLY A 259 -26.73 0.08 -15.25
N SER A 260 -27.21 -1.10 -14.84
CA SER A 260 -28.42 -1.29 -14.02
C SER A 260 -28.16 -1.27 -12.51
N TYR A 261 -26.97 -1.68 -12.07
CA TYR A 261 -26.62 -1.85 -10.65
C TYR A 261 -25.54 -0.90 -10.14
N GLY A 262 -24.65 -0.39 -10.99
CA GLY A 262 -23.52 0.45 -10.59
C GLY A 262 -23.86 1.93 -10.37
N PRO A 263 -22.86 2.75 -10.03
CA PRO A 263 -23.01 4.19 -9.93
C PRO A 263 -23.30 4.83 -11.29
N LYS A 264 -23.85 6.05 -11.27
CA LYS A 264 -24.21 6.79 -12.50
C LYS A 264 -23.01 7.38 -13.25
N GLU A 265 -21.89 7.54 -12.56
CA GLU A 265 -20.63 8.05 -13.09
C GLU A 265 -19.50 7.19 -12.48
N ILE A 266 -18.59 6.68 -13.33
CA ILE A 266 -17.42 5.93 -12.87
C ILE A 266 -16.52 6.85 -12.04
N ALA A 267 -16.14 6.40 -10.84
CA ALA A 267 -15.33 7.21 -9.94
C ALA A 267 -13.99 7.58 -10.57
N GLU A 268 -13.55 8.85 -10.45
CA GLU A 268 -12.30 9.34 -11.08
C GLU A 268 -11.05 8.52 -10.68
N THR A 269 -11.04 8.00 -9.46
CA THR A 269 -9.99 7.09 -8.95
C THR A 269 -9.99 5.70 -9.58
N SER A 270 -11.11 5.28 -10.18
CA SER A 270 -11.25 4.01 -10.89
C SER A 270 -11.08 4.23 -12.39
N ARG A 271 -11.69 5.27 -12.97
CA ARG A 271 -11.47 5.76 -14.35
C ARG A 271 -9.99 5.84 -14.71
N SER A 272 -9.19 6.51 -13.87
CA SER A 272 -7.74 6.65 -14.12
C SER A 272 -6.97 5.32 -14.17
N ARG A 273 -7.43 4.29 -13.45
CA ARG A 273 -6.79 2.97 -13.37
C ARG A 273 -7.24 2.02 -14.48
N VAL A 274 -8.52 1.98 -14.82
CA VAL A 274 -9.02 1.16 -15.95
C VAL A 274 -8.44 1.66 -17.26
N TRP A 275 -8.47 2.98 -17.49
CA TRP A 275 -7.91 3.57 -18.69
C TRP A 275 -6.40 3.31 -18.81
N SER A 276 -5.63 3.54 -17.74
CA SER A 276 -4.17 3.36 -17.81
C SER A 276 -3.76 1.90 -17.96
N GLY A 277 -4.46 0.96 -17.30
CA GLY A 277 -4.18 -0.47 -17.44
C GLY A 277 -4.56 -1.03 -18.80
N ILE A 278 -5.64 -0.53 -19.43
CA ILE A 278 -5.99 -0.87 -20.81
C ILE A 278 -4.88 -0.39 -21.78
N HIS A 279 -4.32 0.80 -21.59
CA HIS A 279 -3.24 1.32 -22.44
C HIS A 279 -1.84 0.76 -22.10
N ASP A 280 -1.69 0.13 -20.93
CA ASP A 280 -0.49 -0.63 -20.56
C ASP A 280 -0.47 -1.99 -21.27
N LEU A 281 -1.59 -2.72 -21.24
CA LEU A 281 -1.76 -4.02 -21.92
C LEU A 281 -1.96 -3.90 -23.43
N ASP A 282 -2.69 -2.88 -23.90
CA ASP A 282 -2.91 -2.57 -25.32
C ASP A 282 -2.55 -1.11 -25.65
N PRO A 283 -1.26 -0.81 -25.94
CA PRO A 283 -0.83 0.54 -26.32
C PRO A 283 -1.44 1.10 -27.61
N ASN A 284 -2.09 0.26 -28.43
CA ASN A 284 -2.76 0.70 -29.66
C ASN A 284 -4.26 1.05 -29.45
N SER A 285 -4.78 0.79 -28.24
CA SER A 285 -6.19 0.97 -27.87
C SER A 285 -6.72 2.36 -28.21
N LYS A 286 -8.04 2.41 -28.49
CA LYS A 286 -8.76 3.64 -28.87
C LYS A 286 -9.64 4.19 -27.76
N VAL A 287 -9.66 3.57 -26.58
CA VAL A 287 -10.58 3.91 -25.49
C VAL A 287 -10.22 5.29 -24.90
N PRO A 288 -11.08 6.32 -25.03
CA PRO A 288 -10.74 7.65 -24.55
C PRO A 288 -10.84 7.76 -23.02
N TYR A 289 -10.06 8.64 -22.40
CA TYR A 289 -10.06 8.83 -20.94
C TYR A 289 -11.45 9.21 -20.39
N ASP A 290 -12.21 9.98 -21.16
CA ASP A 290 -13.55 10.48 -20.85
C ASP A 290 -14.69 9.59 -21.38
N ALA A 291 -14.39 8.35 -21.79
CA ALA A 291 -15.41 7.36 -22.16
C ALA A 291 -16.51 7.27 -21.08
N GLU A 292 -17.79 7.29 -21.47
CA GLU A 292 -18.90 7.23 -20.51
C GLU A 292 -18.77 5.98 -19.62
N ARG A 293 -18.39 4.86 -20.24
CA ARG A 293 -18.12 3.56 -19.60
C ARG A 293 -16.89 2.89 -20.23
N PHE A 294 -16.36 1.87 -19.56
CA PHE A 294 -15.31 0.98 -20.05
C PHE A 294 -15.87 -0.44 -20.04
N ASP A 295 -15.59 -1.21 -21.08
CA ASP A 295 -15.99 -2.61 -21.15
C ASP A 295 -15.08 -3.48 -20.27
N LEU A 296 -15.65 -4.48 -19.58
CA LEU A 296 -14.86 -5.47 -18.86
C LEU A 296 -14.01 -6.30 -19.84
N LEU A 297 -14.64 -6.79 -20.92
CA LEU A 297 -14.08 -7.77 -21.84
C LEU A 297 -13.44 -7.07 -23.05
N ASN A 298 -12.14 -6.79 -22.96
CA ASN A 298 -11.39 -6.06 -23.98
C ASN A 298 -10.71 -7.01 -24.96
N ASP A 299 -10.73 -6.66 -26.24
CA ASP A 299 -9.90 -7.26 -27.30
C ASP A 299 -8.55 -6.54 -27.38
N LEU A 300 -7.47 -7.27 -27.73
CA LEU A 300 -6.22 -6.63 -28.15
C LEU A 300 -6.40 -5.98 -29.53
N SER A 301 -6.03 -4.71 -29.67
CA SER A 301 -6.04 -4.01 -30.96
C SER A 301 -5.13 -4.67 -32.01
N GLU A 302 -5.47 -4.49 -33.29
CA GLU A 302 -4.68 -5.00 -34.41
C GLU A 302 -3.22 -4.50 -34.35
N GLY A 303 -2.28 -5.44 -34.28
CA GLY A 303 -0.84 -5.15 -34.21
C GLY A 303 -0.27 -5.01 -32.80
N SER A 304 -1.07 -5.18 -31.74
CA SER A 304 -0.56 -5.28 -30.36
C SER A 304 0.06 -6.65 -30.07
N GLU A 305 1.05 -6.68 -29.18
CA GLU A 305 1.77 -7.91 -28.82
C GLU A 305 0.96 -8.77 -27.83
N LYS A 306 1.22 -10.08 -27.81
CA LYS A 306 0.67 -10.99 -26.80
C LYS A 306 1.30 -10.69 -25.44
N ILE A 307 0.49 -10.76 -24.39
CA ILE A 307 0.89 -10.41 -23.02
C ILE A 307 1.71 -11.55 -22.42
N ASP A 308 2.90 -11.27 -21.90
CA ASP A 308 3.65 -12.23 -21.08
C ASP A 308 3.45 -12.00 -19.58
N ILE A 309 3.92 -12.94 -18.76
CA ILE A 309 3.79 -12.84 -17.30
C ILE A 309 4.53 -11.62 -16.73
N THR A 310 5.67 -11.22 -17.30
CA THR A 310 6.45 -10.05 -16.86
C THR A 310 5.67 -8.76 -17.12
N HIS A 311 4.97 -8.66 -18.26
CA HIS A 311 4.07 -7.56 -18.59
C HIS A 311 2.90 -7.49 -17.59
N ALA A 312 2.20 -8.61 -17.38
CA ALA A 312 1.09 -8.67 -16.42
C ALA A 312 1.52 -8.28 -14.98
N LEU A 313 2.68 -8.74 -14.52
CA LEU A 313 3.28 -8.37 -13.23
C LEU A 313 3.70 -6.89 -13.14
N ASN A 314 3.95 -6.24 -14.29
CA ASN A 314 4.28 -4.82 -14.36
C ASN A 314 3.04 -3.89 -14.47
N VAL A 315 1.85 -4.40 -14.82
CA VAL A 315 0.60 -3.61 -14.74
C VAL A 315 0.36 -3.08 -13.32
N PHE A 316 0.63 -3.88 -12.29
CA PHE A 316 0.52 -3.43 -10.88
C PHE A 316 1.67 -2.51 -10.43
N ARG A 317 2.61 -2.20 -11.33
CA ARG A 317 3.64 -1.16 -11.16
C ARG A 317 3.34 0.10 -11.98
N ASN A 318 2.38 0.06 -12.91
CA ASN A 318 1.97 1.20 -13.73
C ASN A 318 1.61 2.42 -12.88
N ARG A 319 2.23 3.55 -13.18
CA ARG A 319 1.93 4.85 -12.58
C ARG A 319 1.70 5.91 -13.65
N LEU A 320 0.85 5.58 -14.63
CA LEU A 320 0.48 6.51 -15.70
C LEU A 320 1.70 6.97 -16.52
N ASP A 321 2.77 6.17 -16.51
CA ASP A 321 4.05 6.49 -17.14
C ASP A 321 3.86 6.63 -18.66
N GLY A 322 4.48 7.65 -19.26
CA GLY A 322 4.27 7.99 -20.68
C GLY A 322 2.98 8.78 -20.99
N THR A 323 2.08 8.98 -20.02
CA THR A 323 0.83 9.75 -20.21
C THR A 323 0.99 11.24 -19.85
N GLU A 324 -0.04 12.06 -20.09
CA GLU A 324 -0.08 13.47 -19.65
C GLU A 324 -0.37 13.65 -18.14
N TYR A 325 -0.64 12.58 -17.40
CA TYR A 325 -1.13 12.64 -16.01
C TYR A 325 -0.05 12.42 -14.95
N THR A 326 -0.08 13.22 -13.89
CA THR A 326 0.78 13.06 -12.72
C THR A 326 0.23 11.97 -11.78
N PRO A 327 0.98 10.89 -11.48
CA PRO A 327 0.52 9.83 -10.60
C PRO A 327 0.64 10.20 -9.12
N SER A 328 -0.50 10.49 -8.48
CA SER A 328 -0.57 10.89 -7.09
C SER A 328 -1.31 9.87 -6.23
N ASP A 329 -0.66 9.38 -5.16
CA ASP A 329 -1.32 8.61 -4.10
C ASP A 329 -2.13 9.53 -3.17
N ASN A 330 -1.84 10.82 -3.15
CA ASN A 330 -2.36 11.80 -2.20
C ASN A 330 -3.75 12.34 -2.59
N LYS A 331 -4.78 11.98 -1.80
CA LYS A 331 -6.17 12.42 -2.06
C LYS A 331 -6.37 13.94 -2.01
N ALA A 332 -5.57 14.67 -1.24
CA ALA A 332 -5.67 16.13 -1.16
C ALA A 332 -5.08 16.80 -2.41
N GLU A 333 -3.95 16.29 -2.91
CA GLU A 333 -3.31 16.77 -4.13
C GLU A 333 -4.18 16.50 -5.38
N ARG A 334 -4.73 15.28 -5.52
CA ARG A 334 -5.71 14.97 -6.58
C ARG A 334 -6.94 15.89 -6.51
N LYS A 335 -7.41 16.26 -5.32
CA LYS A 335 -8.51 17.21 -5.14
C LYS A 335 -8.13 18.66 -5.51
N ALA A 336 -6.88 19.05 -5.29
CA ALA A 336 -6.38 20.38 -5.68
C ALA A 336 -6.15 20.50 -7.19
N ASN A 337 -5.68 19.41 -7.83
CA ASN A 337 -5.26 19.39 -9.23
C ASN A 337 -6.02 18.34 -10.08
N PRO A 338 -7.38 18.27 -10.06
CA PRO A 338 -8.14 17.12 -10.57
C PRO A 338 -8.03 16.88 -12.09
N LYS A 339 -7.58 17.88 -12.86
CA LYS A 339 -7.32 17.72 -14.29
C LYS A 339 -6.04 16.92 -14.57
N THR A 340 -5.00 17.08 -13.76
CA THR A 340 -3.66 16.52 -14.04
C THR A 340 -3.24 15.43 -13.05
N HIS A 341 -3.65 15.49 -11.79
CA HIS A 341 -3.20 14.54 -10.76
C HIS A 341 -4.24 13.42 -10.56
N LYS A 342 -3.88 12.21 -10.98
CA LYS A 342 -4.77 11.05 -11.08
C LYS A 342 -4.31 9.92 -10.15
N ARG A 343 -5.15 8.89 -9.93
CA ARG A 343 -4.75 7.72 -9.12
C ARG A 343 -4.05 6.69 -10.03
N PRO A 344 -2.81 6.29 -9.74
CA PRO A 344 -2.15 5.20 -10.45
C PRO A 344 -2.69 3.82 -10.04
N ILE A 345 -2.37 2.77 -10.81
CA ILE A 345 -2.57 1.38 -10.37
C ILE A 345 -1.57 1.06 -9.25
N GLY A 346 -0.27 1.19 -9.54
CA GLY A 346 0.80 0.92 -8.59
C GLY A 346 0.85 1.97 -7.47
N SER A 347 0.28 1.64 -6.31
CA SER A 347 0.21 2.52 -5.15
C SER A 347 1.22 2.15 -4.07
N ILE A 348 1.68 3.12 -3.28
CA ILE A 348 2.44 2.85 -2.05
C ILE A 348 1.54 2.33 -0.91
N ASN A 349 0.22 2.30 -1.10
CA ASN A 349 -0.76 1.78 -0.12
C ASN A 349 -1.12 0.30 -0.36
N THR A 350 -0.58 -0.31 -1.42
CA THR A 350 -0.70 -1.75 -1.70
C THR A 350 0.01 -2.54 -0.60
N MET A 351 -0.76 -3.33 0.15
CA MET A 351 -0.31 -4.16 1.27
C MET A 351 0.19 -5.53 0.83
N GLN A 352 -0.33 -6.03 -0.28
CA GLN A 352 0.08 -7.26 -0.97
C GLN A 352 -0.35 -7.13 -2.44
N ALA A 353 0.35 -7.79 -3.35
CA ALA A 353 -0.18 -8.01 -4.70
C ALA A 353 0.04 -9.46 -5.08
N HIS A 354 -0.87 -10.02 -5.90
CA HIS A 354 -0.76 -11.39 -6.40
C HIS A 354 -1.26 -11.51 -7.83
N ILE A 355 -0.61 -12.38 -8.60
CA ILE A 355 -1.07 -12.84 -9.91
C ILE A 355 -0.96 -14.36 -9.97
N PHE A 356 -2.10 -15.02 -10.15
CA PHE A 356 -2.19 -16.42 -10.54
C PHE A 356 -1.86 -16.57 -12.03
N GLN A 357 -1.03 -17.55 -12.36
CA GLN A 357 -0.71 -17.95 -13.72
C GLN A 357 -1.01 -19.44 -13.86
N ILE A 358 -2.16 -19.77 -14.46
CA ILE A 358 -2.65 -21.13 -14.73
C ILE A 358 -2.01 -21.62 -16.02
N LYS A 359 -1.23 -22.70 -15.99
CA LYS A 359 -0.31 -23.10 -17.07
C LYS A 359 -0.65 -24.46 -17.66
N GLU A 360 -0.62 -24.59 -18.99
CA GLU A 360 -0.79 -25.88 -19.66
C GLU A 360 0.29 -26.88 -19.22
N GLY A 361 -0.08 -28.17 -19.14
CA GLY A 361 0.81 -29.25 -18.71
C GLY A 361 0.96 -29.40 -17.19
N TYR A 362 0.42 -28.48 -16.39
CA TYR A 362 0.43 -28.60 -14.93
C TYR A 362 -0.61 -29.61 -14.42
N PRO A 363 -0.34 -30.28 -13.27
CA PRO A 363 -1.30 -31.15 -12.61
C PRO A 363 -2.59 -30.40 -12.26
N LYS A 364 -3.75 -31.03 -12.43
CA LYS A 364 -5.05 -30.36 -12.18
C LYS A 364 -5.17 -29.82 -10.75
N GLU A 365 -4.67 -30.54 -9.75
CA GLU A 365 -4.77 -30.12 -8.34
C GLU A 365 -3.65 -29.14 -7.91
N ALA A 366 -2.83 -28.68 -8.86
CA ALA A 366 -1.82 -27.65 -8.69
C ALA A 366 -1.55 -26.99 -10.06
N PRO A 367 -2.47 -26.18 -10.61
CA PRO A 367 -2.59 -25.92 -12.05
C PRO A 367 -1.69 -24.80 -12.58
N GLY A 368 -0.81 -24.25 -11.75
CA GLY A 368 -0.07 -23.05 -12.09
C GLY A 368 0.80 -22.55 -10.94
N LEU A 369 1.03 -21.24 -10.90
CA LEU A 369 1.74 -20.53 -9.83
C LEU A 369 0.88 -19.39 -9.29
N MET A 370 1.24 -18.88 -8.10
CA MET A 370 0.82 -17.56 -7.62
C MET A 370 2.07 -16.71 -7.42
N TRP A 371 2.29 -15.75 -8.29
CA TRP A 371 3.28 -14.70 -8.09
C TRP A 371 2.79 -13.76 -6.99
N MET A 372 3.66 -13.35 -6.07
CA MET A 372 3.29 -12.52 -4.92
C MET A 372 4.34 -11.44 -4.60
N THR A 373 3.88 -10.29 -4.11
CA THR A 373 4.68 -9.34 -3.29
C THR A 373 4.00 -9.11 -1.95
N LEU A 374 4.73 -9.22 -0.82
CA LEU A 374 4.25 -8.79 0.49
C LEU A 374 4.63 -7.32 0.69
N GLY A 375 3.67 -6.43 0.51
CA GLY A 375 3.87 -5.01 0.26
C GLY A 375 3.74 -4.66 -1.22
N SER A 376 3.81 -3.36 -1.54
CA SER A 376 3.63 -2.86 -2.90
C SER A 376 4.72 -3.37 -3.86
N PRO A 377 4.37 -3.88 -5.06
CA PRO A 377 5.35 -4.34 -6.07
C PRO A 377 6.19 -3.20 -6.66
N LEU A 378 6.00 -1.95 -6.21
CA LEU A 378 6.72 -0.80 -6.72
C LEU A 378 8.25 -0.88 -6.54
N ASN A 379 8.84 -1.56 -5.53
CA ASN A 379 10.29 -1.46 -5.28
C ASN A 379 11.13 -2.66 -4.72
N ILE A 380 10.77 -3.95 -4.62
CA ILE A 380 9.48 -4.66 -4.60
C ILE A 380 9.48 -5.91 -5.52
N PRO A 381 10.36 -6.94 -5.39
CA PRO A 381 10.39 -8.10 -6.28
C PRO A 381 9.22 -9.08 -6.10
N TRP A 382 8.75 -9.62 -7.21
CA TRP A 382 7.78 -10.71 -7.31
C TRP A 382 8.44 -12.07 -7.03
N VAL A 383 7.82 -12.87 -6.15
CA VAL A 383 8.24 -14.25 -5.82
C VAL A 383 7.16 -15.25 -6.24
N PRO A 384 7.48 -16.33 -6.97
CA PRO A 384 6.52 -17.36 -7.35
C PRO A 384 6.30 -18.39 -6.23
N ILE A 385 5.03 -18.58 -5.88
CA ILE A 385 4.55 -19.54 -4.88
C ILE A 385 3.87 -20.72 -5.60
N PHE A 386 4.31 -21.95 -5.31
CA PHE A 386 3.68 -23.16 -5.84
C PHE A 386 2.37 -23.52 -5.07
N PRO A 387 1.34 -24.08 -5.73
CA PRO A 387 0.07 -24.43 -5.08
C PRO A 387 0.19 -25.45 -3.94
N ASP A 388 1.23 -26.27 -3.94
CA ASP A 388 1.39 -27.42 -3.04
C ASP A 388 2.34 -27.19 -1.86
N ILE A 389 2.85 -25.97 -1.63
CA ILE A 389 3.77 -25.66 -0.51
C ILE A 389 3.21 -26.08 0.87
N ASN A 390 4.10 -26.49 1.78
CA ASN A 390 3.77 -26.95 3.14
C ASN A 390 4.08 -25.91 4.23
N ASP A 391 4.99 -24.97 3.95
CA ASP A 391 5.37 -23.88 4.84
C ASP A 391 5.95 -22.70 4.02
N SER A 392 6.27 -21.60 4.67
CA SER A 392 6.93 -20.40 4.12
C SER A 392 8.03 -19.90 5.11
N THR A 393 8.91 -18.99 4.70
CA THR A 393 9.97 -18.43 5.56
C THR A 393 9.41 -17.79 6.84
N PRO A 394 10.14 -17.84 7.98
CA PRO A 394 9.77 -17.13 9.20
C PRO A 394 9.41 -15.66 8.99
N GLU A 395 10.13 -15.01 8.06
CA GLU A 395 10.00 -13.61 7.68
C GLU A 395 8.70 -13.32 6.90
N ALA A 396 8.31 -14.21 5.98
CA ALA A 396 7.09 -14.06 5.18
C ALA A 396 5.81 -14.45 5.94
N LYS A 397 5.89 -15.39 6.89
CA LYS A 397 4.75 -15.77 7.76
C LYS A 397 4.66 -14.96 9.07
N ASN A 398 5.52 -13.96 9.26
CA ASN A 398 5.61 -13.17 10.48
C ASN A 398 4.32 -12.36 10.75
N ASN A 399 3.65 -12.66 11.86
CA ASN A 399 2.52 -11.86 12.35
C ASN A 399 3.04 -10.62 13.10
N SER A 400 3.37 -9.58 12.33
CA SER A 400 3.97 -8.34 12.81
C SER A 400 3.03 -7.13 12.62
N PRO A 401 2.04 -6.90 13.49
CA PRO A 401 1.06 -5.79 13.39
C PRO A 401 1.65 -4.40 13.76
N VAL A 402 2.96 -4.33 13.97
CA VAL A 402 3.79 -3.13 14.16
C VAL A 402 5.16 -3.41 13.54
N TYR A 403 5.93 -2.36 13.20
CA TYR A 403 7.22 -2.50 12.52
C TYR A 403 8.15 -3.52 13.19
N ASP A 404 8.52 -4.55 12.42
CA ASP A 404 9.48 -5.59 12.78
C ASP A 404 10.53 -5.67 11.65
N PRO A 405 11.84 -5.50 11.92
CA PRO A 405 12.87 -5.68 10.91
C PRO A 405 12.95 -7.12 10.36
N ASN A 406 12.34 -8.12 11.00
CA ASN A 406 12.36 -9.53 10.58
C ASN A 406 11.02 -9.95 9.94
N SER A 407 10.33 -9.02 9.29
CA SER A 407 9.09 -9.25 8.57
C SER A 407 9.26 -8.79 7.13
N TYR A 408 8.92 -9.67 6.19
CA TYR A 408 9.05 -9.42 4.76
C TYR A 408 8.35 -8.11 4.37
N TYR A 409 7.06 -8.00 4.71
CA TYR A 409 6.25 -6.80 4.48
C TYR A 409 6.91 -5.50 4.97
N TRP A 410 7.48 -5.49 6.18
CA TRP A 410 8.02 -4.26 6.76
C TRP A 410 9.33 -3.81 6.11
N VAL A 411 10.12 -4.75 5.58
CA VAL A 411 11.34 -4.43 4.83
C VAL A 411 10.97 -3.93 3.44
N GLY A 412 10.14 -4.65 2.68
CA GLY A 412 9.65 -4.20 1.37
C GLY A 412 8.88 -2.88 1.42
N SER A 413 8.03 -2.67 2.43
CA SER A 413 7.37 -1.38 2.69
C SER A 413 8.39 -0.28 3.00
N SER A 414 9.47 -0.57 3.73
CA SER A 414 10.55 0.41 3.96
C SER A 414 11.29 0.78 2.68
N VAL A 415 11.56 -0.18 1.79
CA VAL A 415 12.20 0.08 0.49
C VAL A 415 11.29 0.97 -0.37
N ASN A 416 9.98 0.65 -0.44
CA ASN A 416 8.98 1.47 -1.10
C ASN A 416 8.92 2.91 -0.57
N ASP A 417 8.87 3.07 0.75
CA ASP A 417 8.81 4.39 1.38
C ASP A 417 10.13 5.17 1.18
N LEU A 418 11.29 4.51 1.26
CA LEU A 418 12.60 5.15 1.03
C LEU A 418 12.77 5.63 -0.42
N VAL A 419 12.38 4.84 -1.42
CA VAL A 419 12.39 5.31 -2.82
C VAL A 419 11.39 6.44 -3.01
N SER A 420 10.19 6.33 -2.45
CA SER A 420 9.16 7.38 -2.57
C SER A 420 9.59 8.70 -1.91
N GLY A 421 10.41 8.62 -0.85
CA GLY A 421 11.07 9.77 -0.22
C GLY A 421 12.10 10.48 -1.10
N ASN A 422 12.59 9.88 -2.19
CA ASN A 422 13.52 10.51 -3.15
C ASN A 422 13.41 9.91 -4.57
N ARG A 423 12.18 9.86 -5.12
CA ARG A 423 11.86 9.07 -6.32
C ARG A 423 12.69 9.44 -7.55
N GLU A 424 12.91 10.75 -7.74
CA GLU A 424 13.67 11.34 -8.86
C GLU A 424 15.11 10.81 -8.97
N ALA A 425 15.72 10.40 -7.86
CA ALA A 425 17.11 9.93 -7.83
C ALA A 425 17.27 8.42 -7.59
N LEU A 426 16.23 7.74 -7.08
CA LEU A 426 16.31 6.35 -6.62
C LEU A 426 15.39 5.37 -7.37
N GLY A 427 14.40 5.88 -8.12
CA GLY A 427 13.37 5.04 -8.74
C GLY A 427 13.90 4.07 -9.79
N GLU A 428 14.62 4.58 -10.79
CA GLU A 428 15.14 3.79 -11.92
C GLU A 428 16.16 2.74 -11.46
N SER A 429 17.13 3.14 -10.63
CA SER A 429 18.17 2.24 -10.12
C SER A 429 17.61 1.15 -9.20
N THR A 430 16.66 1.49 -8.31
CA THR A 430 16.02 0.48 -7.45
C THR A 430 15.15 -0.47 -8.27
N ARG A 431 14.35 0.05 -9.22
CA ARG A 431 13.59 -0.78 -10.16
C ARG A 431 14.50 -1.74 -10.91
N LYS A 432 15.65 -1.29 -11.43
CA LYS A 432 16.57 -2.15 -12.17
C LYS A 432 17.11 -3.29 -11.31
N THR A 433 17.58 -3.01 -10.09
CA THR A 433 18.07 -4.04 -9.15
C THR A 433 17.00 -5.09 -8.82
N VAL A 434 15.74 -4.66 -8.71
CA VAL A 434 14.58 -5.53 -8.51
C VAL A 434 14.30 -6.39 -9.74
N THR A 435 14.23 -5.78 -10.93
CA THR A 435 13.96 -6.53 -12.16
C THR A 435 15.10 -7.47 -12.52
N ASP A 436 16.37 -7.12 -12.24
CA ASP A 436 17.53 -8.01 -12.45
C ASP A 436 17.42 -9.31 -11.62
N PHE A 437 16.77 -9.26 -10.45
CA PHE A 437 16.49 -10.42 -9.60
C PHE A 437 15.28 -11.23 -10.12
N GLU A 438 14.22 -10.56 -10.58
CA GLU A 438 13.08 -11.22 -11.22
C GLU A 438 13.53 -11.94 -12.50
N ASP A 439 14.40 -11.30 -13.28
CA ASP A 439 15.09 -11.84 -14.45
C ASP A 439 15.93 -13.08 -14.12
N LYS A 440 16.42 -13.24 -12.88
CA LYS A 440 17.10 -14.46 -12.42
C LYS A 440 16.06 -15.57 -12.21
N ILE A 441 15.01 -15.29 -11.45
CA ILE A 441 13.93 -16.25 -11.17
C ILE A 441 13.31 -16.76 -12.47
N MET A 442 12.94 -15.86 -13.40
CA MET A 442 12.35 -16.22 -14.70
C MET A 442 13.24 -17.14 -15.55
N LYS A 443 14.58 -17.08 -15.38
CA LYS A 443 15.54 -17.93 -16.10
C LYS A 443 15.77 -19.28 -15.42
N GLU A 444 15.65 -19.37 -14.10
CA GLU A 444 15.70 -20.64 -13.36
C GLU A 444 14.39 -21.43 -13.47
N LEU A 445 13.26 -20.72 -13.44
CA LEU A 445 11.93 -21.27 -13.21
C LEU A 445 11.56 -22.43 -14.16
N PRO A 446 11.74 -22.37 -15.50
CA PRO A 446 11.34 -23.48 -16.39
C PRO A 446 12.01 -24.83 -16.09
N GLN A 447 13.21 -24.84 -15.48
CA GLN A 447 13.87 -26.08 -15.05
C GLN A 447 13.35 -26.55 -13.69
N VAL A 448 13.03 -25.63 -12.77
CA VAL A 448 12.36 -25.94 -11.49
C VAL A 448 10.98 -26.54 -11.73
N GLU A 449 10.18 -25.93 -12.61
CA GLU A 449 8.84 -26.38 -12.99
C GLU A 449 8.87 -27.79 -13.57
N LYS A 450 9.81 -28.06 -14.48
CA LYS A 450 10.01 -29.39 -15.07
C LYS A 450 10.35 -30.46 -14.03
N GLU A 451 11.25 -30.16 -13.10
CA GLU A 451 11.63 -31.10 -12.03
C GLU A 451 10.46 -31.34 -11.06
N TRP A 452 9.75 -30.28 -10.66
CA TRP A 452 8.56 -30.38 -9.83
C TRP A 452 7.43 -31.18 -10.50
N ILE A 453 7.12 -30.95 -11.79
CA ILE A 453 6.12 -31.75 -12.53
C ILE A 453 6.52 -33.22 -12.57
N GLU A 454 7.80 -33.53 -12.86
CA GLU A 454 8.29 -34.91 -12.87
C GLU A 454 8.19 -35.57 -11.48
N LEU A 455 8.48 -34.84 -10.39
CA LEU A 455 8.28 -35.32 -9.02
C LEU A 455 6.80 -35.51 -8.69
N TYR A 456 5.94 -34.54 -9.00
CA TYR A 456 4.51 -34.53 -8.67
C TYR A 456 3.76 -35.71 -9.33
N SER A 457 4.18 -36.09 -10.54
CA SER A 457 3.67 -37.27 -11.25
C SER A 457 3.97 -38.62 -10.56
N LYS A 458 4.94 -38.66 -9.63
CA LYS A 458 5.44 -39.87 -8.96
C LYS A 458 5.14 -39.89 -7.46
N ASP A 459 5.29 -38.75 -6.79
CA ASP A 459 5.22 -38.60 -5.35
C ASP A 459 4.87 -37.14 -4.99
N LYS A 460 3.57 -36.87 -4.80
CA LYS A 460 3.07 -35.53 -4.44
C LYS A 460 3.63 -34.99 -3.12
N ALA A 461 4.06 -35.86 -2.20
CA ALA A 461 4.65 -35.40 -0.94
C ALA A 461 6.06 -34.86 -1.17
N LYS A 462 6.89 -35.56 -1.96
CA LYS A 462 8.23 -35.06 -2.33
C LYS A 462 8.17 -33.84 -3.26
N ALA A 463 7.17 -33.75 -4.13
CA ALA A 463 6.95 -32.55 -4.94
C ALA A 463 6.67 -31.32 -4.05
N ALA A 464 5.80 -31.49 -3.05
CA ALA A 464 5.51 -30.45 -2.07
C ALA A 464 6.72 -30.13 -1.15
N GLU A 465 7.58 -31.09 -0.81
CA GLU A 465 8.85 -30.85 -0.12
C GLU A 465 9.80 -30.00 -0.99
N PHE A 466 9.95 -30.35 -2.27
CA PHE A 466 10.78 -29.63 -3.25
C PHE A 466 10.28 -28.19 -3.49
N SER A 467 8.98 -28.01 -3.74
CA SER A 467 8.40 -26.69 -4.01
C SER A 467 8.45 -25.79 -2.79
N THR A 468 8.18 -26.33 -1.59
CA THR A 468 8.38 -25.60 -0.31
C THR A 468 9.81 -25.11 -0.19
N ALA A 469 10.80 -25.99 -0.42
CA ALA A 469 12.21 -25.62 -0.30
C ALA A 469 12.61 -24.52 -1.30
N LYS A 470 12.19 -24.61 -2.57
CA LYS A 470 12.57 -23.63 -3.61
C LYS A 470 11.81 -22.30 -3.50
N THR A 471 10.54 -22.30 -3.08
CA THR A 471 9.83 -21.06 -2.72
C THR A 471 10.49 -20.39 -1.52
N MET A 472 10.83 -21.13 -0.45
CA MET A 472 11.55 -20.56 0.71
C MET A 472 12.97 -20.06 0.35
N GLU A 473 13.64 -20.66 -0.64
CA GLU A 473 14.91 -20.18 -1.18
C GLU A 473 14.75 -18.80 -1.83
N TRP A 474 13.80 -18.65 -2.77
CA TRP A 474 13.54 -17.36 -3.44
C TRP A 474 13.00 -16.30 -2.49
N GLU A 475 12.11 -16.64 -1.55
CA GLU A 475 11.66 -15.74 -0.48
C GLU A 475 12.86 -15.19 0.32
N LYS A 476 13.80 -16.06 0.71
CA LYS A 476 14.97 -15.66 1.47
C LYS A 476 15.91 -14.77 0.66
N GLU A 477 16.19 -15.10 -0.61
CA GLU A 477 17.03 -14.27 -1.47
C GLU A 477 16.41 -12.89 -1.71
N ALA A 478 15.09 -12.84 -1.94
CA ALA A 478 14.36 -11.59 -2.12
C ALA A 478 14.39 -10.74 -0.85
N PHE A 479 14.20 -11.35 0.33
CA PHE A 479 14.33 -10.66 1.62
C PHE A 479 15.75 -10.13 1.87
N ASP A 480 16.80 -10.90 1.54
CA ASP A 480 18.20 -10.45 1.64
C ASP A 480 18.49 -9.27 0.66
N LEU A 481 17.89 -9.27 -0.53
CA LEU A 481 17.96 -8.18 -1.50
C LEU A 481 17.23 -6.92 -0.99
N GLU A 482 16.01 -7.06 -0.50
CA GLU A 482 15.26 -5.97 0.13
C GLU A 482 15.99 -5.41 1.37
N LYS A 483 16.68 -6.26 2.15
CA LYS A 483 17.56 -5.84 3.24
C LYS A 483 18.77 -5.03 2.76
N GLY A 484 19.38 -5.42 1.65
CA GLY A 484 20.43 -4.65 0.99
C GLY A 484 19.93 -3.25 0.61
N LEU A 485 18.81 -3.20 -0.12
CA LEU A 485 18.16 -1.96 -0.54
C LEU A 485 17.74 -1.07 0.64
N GLN A 486 17.09 -1.64 1.68
CA GLN A 486 16.71 -0.91 2.89
C GLN A 486 17.92 -0.22 3.54
N LYS A 487 19.07 -0.90 3.59
CA LYS A 487 20.32 -0.40 4.19
C LYS A 487 21.02 0.67 3.33
N GLU A 488 20.99 0.55 2.01
CA GLU A 488 21.60 1.51 1.09
C GLU A 488 20.75 2.79 0.97
N LEU A 489 19.46 2.63 0.64
CA LEU A 489 18.54 3.76 0.41
C LEU A 489 18.35 4.60 1.68
N SER A 490 18.44 3.98 2.87
CA SER A 490 18.42 4.68 4.16
C SER A 490 19.66 5.55 4.44
N GLN A 491 20.71 5.52 3.61
CA GLN A 491 21.79 6.50 3.71
C GLN A 491 21.43 7.84 3.04
N VAL A 492 20.64 7.81 1.96
CA VAL A 492 20.38 8.95 1.05
C VAL A 492 18.92 9.41 1.00
N SER A 493 18.01 8.66 1.61
CA SER A 493 16.58 8.98 1.76
C SER A 493 16.07 8.63 3.17
N LYS A 494 14.84 9.01 3.50
CA LYS A 494 14.12 8.66 4.74
C LYS A 494 12.62 8.48 4.44
N ALA A 495 11.99 7.50 5.07
CA ALA A 495 10.60 7.09 4.84
C ALA A 495 9.57 8.17 5.19
N ASP A 496 9.90 9.08 6.10
CA ASP A 496 9.04 10.18 6.55
C ASP A 496 9.16 11.47 5.70
N LEU A 497 9.80 11.39 4.52
CA LEU A 497 9.94 12.50 3.56
C LEU A 497 8.98 12.41 2.37
N ILE A 498 8.14 11.37 2.31
CA ILE A 498 7.13 11.17 1.26
C ILE A 498 6.12 12.31 1.32
N ASP A 499 5.88 12.94 0.16
CA ASP A 499 5.07 14.16 -0.02
C ASP A 499 5.44 15.34 0.91
N HIS A 500 6.59 15.30 1.60
CA HIS A 500 6.97 16.33 2.56
C HIS A 500 7.50 17.56 1.83
N TRP A 501 6.96 18.74 2.15
CA TRP A 501 7.31 20.00 1.46
C TRP A 501 8.82 20.32 1.50
N ALA A 502 9.52 19.89 2.55
CA ALA A 502 10.96 20.10 2.71
C ALA A 502 11.84 18.94 2.19
N ARG A 503 11.25 17.93 1.53
CA ARG A 503 11.93 16.72 1.00
C ARG A 503 13.28 17.04 0.35
N LYS A 504 13.29 17.95 -0.64
CA LYS A 504 14.49 18.33 -1.38
C LYS A 504 15.55 19.04 -0.52
N PRO A 505 15.25 20.15 0.20
CA PRO A 505 16.19 20.74 1.17
C PRO A 505 16.76 19.76 2.21
N ILE A 506 15.97 18.79 2.66
CA ILE A 506 16.41 17.77 3.62
C ILE A 506 17.40 16.79 2.97
N ILE A 507 17.10 16.27 1.77
CA ILE A 507 18.00 15.39 1.01
C ILE A 507 19.31 16.11 0.71
N ASP A 508 19.26 17.39 0.29
CA ASP A 508 20.46 18.21 0.05
C ASP A 508 21.32 18.34 1.32
N ALA A 509 20.69 18.55 2.49
CA ALA A 509 21.37 18.65 3.79
C ALA A 509 21.94 17.30 4.29
N ILE A 510 21.31 16.18 3.96
CA ILE A 510 21.81 14.82 4.24
C ILE A 510 23.01 14.50 3.34
N ASN A 511 22.90 14.75 2.03
CA ASN A 511 23.96 14.49 1.06
C ASN A 511 25.22 15.32 1.34
N LYS A 512 25.05 16.58 1.77
CA LYS A 512 26.13 17.46 2.25
C LYS A 512 26.65 17.10 3.66
N LYS A 513 26.08 16.08 4.31
CA LYS A 513 26.40 15.59 5.67
C LYS A 513 26.24 16.65 6.77
N LEU A 514 25.42 17.67 6.51
CA LEU A 514 25.10 18.75 7.45
C LEU A 514 24.12 18.25 8.50
N MET A 515 23.03 17.62 8.05
CA MET A 515 21.99 17.02 8.90
C MET A 515 22.02 15.49 8.81
N VAL A 516 21.48 14.83 9.82
CA VAL A 516 21.35 13.35 9.92
C VAL A 516 19.94 13.00 10.40
N GLY A 517 19.50 11.76 10.16
CA GLY A 517 18.22 11.27 10.65
C GLY A 517 18.15 11.11 12.18
N THR A 518 16.94 10.92 12.69
CA THR A 518 16.67 10.48 14.07
C THR A 518 16.73 8.96 14.20
N SER A 519 16.61 8.24 13.09
CA SER A 519 16.99 6.83 12.91
C SER A 519 17.42 6.59 11.47
N ASP A 520 17.82 5.36 11.14
CA ASP A 520 18.15 4.96 9.76
C ASP A 520 16.98 5.26 8.79
N LEU A 521 15.74 4.99 9.21
CA LEU A 521 14.55 5.15 8.38
C LEU A 521 13.88 6.53 8.50
N LYS A 522 14.14 7.33 9.54
CA LYS A 522 13.44 8.61 9.80
C LYS A 522 14.33 9.83 9.89
N PHE A 523 13.87 10.93 9.30
CA PHE A 523 14.45 12.26 9.49
C PHE A 523 13.81 13.03 10.66
N SER A 524 12.60 12.70 11.05
CA SER A 524 11.74 13.51 11.93
C SER A 524 11.66 14.98 11.46
N PRO A 525 11.13 15.26 10.25
CA PRO A 525 11.13 16.61 9.68
C PRO A 525 10.35 17.64 10.51
N ASN A 526 9.28 17.20 11.18
CA ASN A 526 8.39 18.08 11.94
C ASN A 526 8.73 18.15 13.44
N GLU A 527 9.74 17.40 13.92
CA GLU A 527 10.25 17.57 15.29
C GLU A 527 11.00 18.90 15.41
N LYS A 528 11.00 19.46 16.62
CA LYS A 528 11.66 20.73 16.92
C LYS A 528 13.17 20.53 17.07
N ILE A 529 13.93 21.46 16.51
CA ILE A 529 15.39 21.37 16.48
C ILE A 529 16.01 22.04 17.70
N THR A 530 16.99 21.37 18.31
CA THR A 530 17.71 21.87 19.47
C THR A 530 18.83 22.86 19.09
N ARG A 531 19.21 23.71 20.05
CA ARG A 531 20.33 24.66 19.92
C ARG A 531 21.64 23.96 19.57
N GLY A 532 21.88 22.76 20.13
CA GLY A 532 23.03 21.91 19.86
C GLY A 532 23.05 21.31 18.46
N GLU A 533 21.90 20.84 17.94
CA GLU A 533 21.79 20.43 16.54
C GLU A 533 22.06 21.57 15.58
N PHE A 534 21.46 22.75 15.82
CA PHE A 534 21.65 23.91 14.94
C PHE A 534 23.12 24.36 14.89
N ILE A 535 23.79 24.44 16.03
CA ILE A 535 25.23 24.75 16.10
C ILE A 535 26.10 23.65 15.47
N THR A 536 25.72 22.38 15.59
CA THR A 536 26.39 21.27 14.89
C THR A 536 26.29 21.43 13.37
N ILE A 537 25.13 21.85 12.84
CA ILE A 537 24.92 22.09 11.41
C ILE A 537 25.83 23.22 10.90
N LEU A 538 25.88 24.36 11.60
CA LEU A 538 26.77 25.48 11.24
C LEU A 538 28.24 25.09 11.35
N GLY A 539 28.62 24.31 12.36
CA GLY A 539 29.98 23.81 12.53
C GLY A 539 30.42 22.84 11.43
N ARG A 540 29.50 22.01 10.93
CA ARG A 540 29.72 21.14 9.76
C ARG A 540 29.83 21.95 8.46
N LEU A 541 28.94 22.93 8.27
CA LEU A 541 28.94 23.84 7.12
C LEU A 541 30.27 24.61 7.02
N GLY A 542 30.72 25.17 8.14
CA GLY A 542 32.01 25.86 8.28
C GLY A 542 33.24 24.95 8.38
N LYS A 543 33.07 23.62 8.27
CA LYS A 543 34.14 22.60 8.36
C LYS A 543 35.06 22.77 9.58
N VAL A 544 34.46 23.05 10.73
CA VAL A 544 35.16 23.36 11.99
C VAL A 544 36.01 22.19 12.46
N ASP A 545 37.30 22.46 12.71
CA ASP A 545 38.25 21.51 13.29
C ASP A 545 37.96 21.32 14.79
N THR A 546 37.10 20.34 15.09
CA THR A 546 36.62 20.02 16.45
C THR A 546 37.74 19.71 17.44
N LYS A 547 38.93 19.30 16.98
CA LYS A 547 40.09 19.00 17.86
C LYS A 547 40.55 20.22 18.65
N LYS A 548 40.34 21.43 18.12
CA LYS A 548 40.62 22.70 18.82
C LYS A 548 39.62 23.00 19.94
N TYR A 549 38.51 22.26 20.00
CA TYR A 549 37.33 22.55 20.81
C TYR A 549 36.92 21.39 21.73
N ALA A 550 37.81 20.42 21.95
CA ALA A 550 37.57 19.25 22.82
C ALA A 550 37.46 19.58 24.32
N GLU A 551 37.99 20.71 24.77
CA GLU A 551 38.01 21.09 26.19
C GLU A 551 36.71 21.80 26.60
N VAL A 552 35.84 21.10 27.34
CA VAL A 552 34.56 21.66 27.84
C VAL A 552 34.81 22.67 28.97
N LYS A 553 34.47 23.93 28.72
CA LYS A 553 34.67 25.06 29.65
C LYS A 553 33.38 25.66 30.21
N ASP A 554 32.26 25.51 29.50
CA ASP A 554 30.96 25.93 30.00
C ASP A 554 30.23 24.74 30.66
N LYS A 555 29.86 24.90 31.93
CA LYS A 555 29.07 23.93 32.72
C LYS A 555 27.68 23.62 32.15
N ASN A 556 27.20 24.40 31.17
CA ASN A 556 25.94 24.16 30.46
C ASN A 556 26.10 23.18 29.28
N ILE A 557 27.34 22.84 28.87
CA ILE A 557 27.65 21.91 27.78
C ILE A 557 27.96 20.53 28.36
N GLU A 558 27.20 19.52 27.95
CA GLU A 558 27.51 18.12 28.31
C GLU A 558 28.66 17.57 27.45
N ALA A 559 29.56 16.81 28.06
CA ALA A 559 30.69 16.19 27.38
C ALA A 559 30.32 14.90 26.63
N GLY A 560 31.07 14.55 25.58
CA GLY A 560 30.91 13.28 24.86
C GLY A 560 29.63 13.16 24.03
N LYS A 561 29.04 14.28 23.59
CA LYS A 561 27.89 14.33 22.68
C LYS A 561 28.32 14.81 21.31
N PHE A 562 27.51 14.51 20.28
CA PHE A 562 27.77 14.93 18.90
C PHE A 562 27.89 16.46 18.71
N TYR A 563 27.38 17.25 19.66
CA TYR A 563 27.42 18.71 19.67
C TYR A 563 28.53 19.32 20.54
N THR A 564 29.25 18.54 21.37
CA THR A 564 30.09 19.08 22.45
C THR A 564 31.13 20.08 21.94
N GLU A 565 31.93 19.69 20.94
CA GLU A 565 32.99 20.52 20.38
C GLU A 565 32.44 21.70 19.57
N TYR A 566 31.30 21.52 18.88
CA TYR A 566 30.64 22.61 18.16
C TYR A 566 30.04 23.66 19.10
N MET A 567 29.50 23.24 20.26
CA MET A 567 29.04 24.15 21.31
C MET A 567 30.21 24.91 21.94
N ASN A 568 31.33 24.25 22.22
CA ASN A 568 32.56 24.90 22.69
C ASN A 568 33.07 25.94 21.68
N TRP A 569 33.07 25.62 20.38
CA TRP A 569 33.38 26.56 19.29
C TRP A 569 32.42 27.76 19.27
N ALA A 570 31.11 27.53 19.35
CA ALA A 570 30.10 28.59 19.33
C ALA A 570 30.22 29.54 20.54
N VAL A 571 30.61 29.03 21.71
CA VAL A 571 30.91 29.86 22.90
C VAL A 571 32.19 30.67 22.70
N GLU A 572 33.30 30.06 22.25
CA GLU A 572 34.56 30.79 22.01
C GLU A 572 34.40 31.89 20.94
N LYS A 573 33.70 31.59 19.84
CA LYS A 573 33.43 32.53 18.75
C LYS A 573 32.24 33.45 19.00
N LYS A 574 31.57 33.33 20.16
CA LYS A 574 30.48 34.21 20.62
C LYS A 574 29.28 34.24 19.65
N LEU A 575 28.93 33.07 19.09
CA LEU A 575 27.80 32.89 18.18
C LEU A 575 26.44 32.84 18.91
N LEU A 576 26.44 32.74 20.23
CA LEU A 576 25.23 32.79 21.06
C LEU A 576 24.94 34.20 21.56
N PRO A 577 23.67 34.61 21.69
CA PRO A 577 23.31 35.87 22.35
C PRO A 577 23.91 35.94 23.75
N LYS A 578 24.42 37.11 24.17
CA LYS A 578 25.04 37.30 25.50
C LYS A 578 24.11 36.99 26.69
N THR A 579 22.80 36.92 26.45
CA THR A 579 21.75 36.58 27.41
C THR A 579 21.40 35.09 27.44
N SER A 580 21.72 34.33 26.38
CA SER A 580 21.43 32.90 26.28
C SER A 580 22.53 32.07 26.95
N LYS A 581 22.15 30.95 27.55
CA LYS A 581 23.09 29.94 28.07
C LYS A 581 23.45 28.97 26.95
N ALA A 582 24.61 28.31 27.04
CA ALA A 582 25.02 27.25 26.12
C ALA A 582 24.29 25.90 26.35
N LEU A 583 22.98 25.95 26.64
CA LEU A 583 22.15 24.77 26.86
C LEU A 583 21.83 24.11 25.52
N ALA A 584 22.54 23.02 25.22
CA ALA A 584 22.49 22.38 23.90
C ALA A 584 21.18 21.64 23.59
N ILE A 585 20.49 21.11 24.62
CA ILE A 585 19.30 20.27 24.47
C ILE A 585 17.97 21.03 24.39
N GLU A 586 17.97 22.35 24.61
CA GLU A 586 16.76 23.16 24.48
C GLU A 586 16.43 23.40 23.00
N GLU A 587 15.14 23.41 22.65
CA GLU A 587 14.65 23.84 21.34
C GLU A 587 15.07 25.29 21.06
N ILE A 588 15.49 25.58 19.82
CA ILE A 588 15.95 26.93 19.45
C ILE A 588 14.80 27.80 18.92
N THR A 589 14.68 29.00 19.47
CA THR A 589 13.71 30.02 19.02
C THR A 589 14.13 30.64 17.69
N ARG A 590 13.17 31.20 16.93
CA ARG A 590 13.43 31.88 15.64
C ARG A 590 14.35 33.08 15.76
N GLU A 591 14.29 33.84 16.86
CA GLU A 591 15.21 34.96 17.10
C GLU A 591 16.64 34.50 17.48
N GLU A 592 16.81 33.44 18.28
CA GLU A 592 18.13 32.89 18.59
C GLU A 592 18.79 32.26 17.36
N MET A 593 18.03 31.50 16.56
CA MET A 593 18.51 30.93 15.31
C MET A 593 18.98 32.02 14.34
N ALA A 594 18.21 33.11 14.21
CA ALA A 594 18.59 34.25 13.38
C ALA A 594 19.89 34.91 13.87
N TYR A 595 20.02 35.18 15.17
CA TYR A 595 21.25 35.76 15.74
C TYR A 595 22.48 34.86 15.54
N THR A 596 22.33 33.56 15.80
CA THR A 596 23.43 32.60 15.68
C THR A 596 23.84 32.35 14.23
N LEU A 597 22.88 32.31 13.29
CA LEU A 597 23.17 32.24 11.86
C LEU A 597 23.87 33.51 11.36
N ALA A 598 23.39 34.69 11.74
CA ALA A 598 23.98 35.95 11.31
C ALA A 598 25.40 36.14 11.88
N SER A 599 25.61 35.79 13.15
CA SER A 599 26.92 35.79 13.80
C SER A 599 27.89 34.80 13.14
N TYR A 600 27.39 33.65 12.66
CA TYR A 600 28.18 32.71 11.87
C TYR A 600 28.56 33.28 10.49
N LEU A 601 27.63 33.90 9.76
CA LEU A 601 27.92 34.53 8.47
C LEU A 601 28.97 35.64 8.61
N LYS A 602 28.87 36.47 9.66
CA LYS A 602 29.87 37.50 9.99
C LYS A 602 31.23 36.89 10.40
N LEU A 603 31.24 35.75 11.09
CA LEU A 603 32.47 35.03 11.42
C LEU A 603 33.22 34.53 10.16
N ILE A 604 32.51 34.23 9.07
CA ILE A 604 33.09 33.81 7.78
C ILE A 604 33.26 34.95 6.75
N GLY A 605 32.92 36.20 7.12
CA GLY A 605 33.11 37.39 6.28
C GLY A 605 31.96 37.71 5.31
N ASP A 606 30.78 37.12 5.48
CA ASP A 606 29.58 37.38 4.67
C ASP A 606 28.70 38.52 5.27
N ASP A 607 29.34 39.56 5.83
CA ASP A 607 28.72 40.68 6.55
C ASP A 607 27.84 41.61 5.68
N ALA A 608 27.85 41.45 4.36
CA ALA A 608 27.19 42.38 3.43
C ALA A 608 25.71 42.07 3.17
N SER A 609 24.84 43.08 3.28
CA SER A 609 23.45 43.02 2.82
C SER A 609 22.97 44.35 2.24
N THR A 610 22.01 44.33 1.32
CA THR A 610 21.37 45.55 0.81
C THR A 610 20.30 46.01 1.79
N LEU A 611 20.60 47.01 2.60
CA LEU A 611 19.68 47.51 3.63
C LEU A 611 18.38 48.06 3.04
N LYS A 612 17.29 47.33 3.22
CA LYS A 612 15.91 47.83 3.16
C LYS A 612 15.30 47.67 4.55
N MET A 613 14.48 48.65 4.95
CA MET A 613 13.74 48.59 6.21
C MET A 613 12.74 47.43 6.19
N VAL A 614 12.79 46.56 7.20
CA VAL A 614 11.84 45.45 7.36
C VAL A 614 10.95 45.73 8.58
N VAL A 615 9.63 45.67 8.39
CA VAL A 615 8.64 45.93 9.45
C VAL A 615 7.75 44.71 9.60
N PHE A 616 7.74 44.12 10.80
CA PHE A 616 6.88 43.00 11.17
C PHE A 616 5.82 43.43 12.18
N ASP A 617 4.61 42.88 12.06
CA ASP A 617 3.48 43.21 12.93
C ASP A 617 3.72 42.83 14.41
N ASP A 618 4.59 41.84 14.64
CA ASP A 618 5.05 41.38 15.95
C ASP A 618 6.46 41.85 16.31
N GLN A 619 6.97 42.92 15.67
CA GLN A 619 8.32 43.48 15.94
C GLN A 619 8.57 43.81 17.42
N LYS A 620 7.53 44.10 18.21
CA LYS A 620 7.62 44.35 19.67
C LYS A 620 7.90 43.08 20.50
N GLU A 621 7.75 41.89 19.92
CA GLU A 621 8.10 40.62 20.54
C GLU A 621 9.55 40.20 20.23
N ILE A 622 10.20 40.84 19.24
CA ILE A 622 11.60 40.60 18.88
C ILE A 622 12.49 41.25 19.96
N SER A 623 13.45 40.52 20.50
CA SER A 623 14.40 41.12 21.45
C SER A 623 15.44 42.01 20.74
N ASP A 624 15.81 43.13 21.37
CA ASP A 624 16.71 44.17 20.82
C ASP A 624 18.01 43.62 20.21
N TRP A 625 18.58 42.58 20.83
CA TRP A 625 19.82 41.93 20.36
C TRP A 625 19.64 41.12 19.07
N ALA A 626 18.42 40.71 18.72
CA ALA A 626 18.10 39.94 17.53
C ALA A 626 17.70 40.82 16.34
N PHE A 627 17.15 42.02 16.58
CA PHE A 627 16.46 42.80 15.54
C PHE A 627 17.32 43.08 14.30
N GLY A 628 18.54 43.61 14.49
CA GLY A 628 19.45 43.90 13.37
C GLY A 628 19.97 42.65 12.65
N GLU A 629 20.05 41.51 13.34
CA GLU A 629 20.44 40.23 12.75
C GLU A 629 19.31 39.61 11.92
N ILE A 630 18.06 39.82 12.33
CA ILE A 630 16.86 39.47 11.58
C ILE A 630 16.73 40.33 10.32
N GLU A 631 16.87 41.67 10.43
CA GLU A 631 16.88 42.55 9.24
C GLU A 631 17.99 42.16 8.25
N PHE A 632 19.19 41.84 8.74
CA PHE A 632 20.31 41.38 7.92
C PHE A 632 19.99 40.09 7.14
N LEU A 633 19.47 39.06 7.80
CA LEU A 633 19.15 37.78 7.15
C LEU A 633 17.92 37.86 6.23
N VAL A 634 16.96 38.74 6.51
CA VAL A 634 15.81 39.00 5.62
C VAL A 634 16.26 39.79 4.38
N ASN A 635 17.14 40.78 4.53
CA ASN A 635 17.72 41.52 3.39
C ASN A 635 18.65 40.65 2.52
N LYS A 636 19.23 39.57 3.06
CA LYS A 636 19.89 38.51 2.28
C LYS A 636 18.91 37.50 1.63
N GLY A 637 17.62 37.56 1.92
CA GLY A 637 16.60 36.60 1.44
C GLY A 637 16.67 35.20 2.07
N ILE A 638 17.58 35.00 3.03
CA ILE A 638 17.78 33.75 3.78
C ILE A 638 16.57 33.50 4.67
N LEU A 639 16.16 34.50 5.45
CA LEU A 639 14.93 34.45 6.25
C LEU A 639 13.80 35.23 5.59
N SER A 640 12.58 34.93 6.03
CA SER A 640 11.35 35.63 5.67
C SER A 640 10.40 35.62 6.87
N GLY A 641 9.39 36.49 6.83
CA GLY A 641 8.26 36.41 7.74
C GLY A 641 7.45 35.11 7.60
N THR A 642 6.60 34.86 8.58
CA THR A 642 5.50 33.90 8.57
C THR A 642 4.24 34.55 7.95
N SER A 643 3.12 33.83 7.92
CA SER A 643 1.83 34.38 7.51
C SER A 643 1.44 35.63 8.32
N ASN A 644 0.71 36.56 7.69
CA ASN A 644 0.20 37.79 8.29
C ASN A 644 1.30 38.76 8.78
N ASN A 645 2.35 38.94 7.96
CA ASN A 645 3.45 39.91 8.17
C ASN A 645 4.15 39.81 9.54
N LYS A 646 4.22 38.61 10.13
CA LYS A 646 4.89 38.34 11.39
C LYS A 646 6.28 37.74 11.19
N PHE A 647 7.16 37.84 12.19
CA PHE A 647 8.40 37.06 12.25
C PHE A 647 8.28 35.82 13.16
N SER A 648 7.40 35.90 14.17
CA SER A 648 7.17 34.88 15.21
C SER A 648 8.44 34.55 16.03
N PRO A 649 9.09 35.56 16.66
CA PRO A 649 10.44 35.43 17.23
C PRO A 649 10.58 34.33 18.28
N LYS A 650 9.58 34.17 19.16
CA LYS A 650 9.61 33.20 20.27
C LYS A 650 9.15 31.79 19.88
N ALA A 651 8.80 31.55 18.61
CA ALA A 651 8.41 30.22 18.15
C ALA A 651 9.64 29.35 17.85
N ASN A 652 9.56 28.06 18.17
CA ASN A 652 10.65 27.10 17.95
C ASN A 652 10.57 26.51 16.54
N LEU A 653 11.72 26.33 15.89
CA LEU A 653 11.80 25.80 14.52
C LEU A 653 11.71 24.28 14.47
N THR A 654 11.15 23.77 13.39
CA THR A 654 11.27 22.36 12.99
C THR A 654 12.61 22.08 12.30
N ARG A 655 13.02 20.80 12.31
CA ARG A 655 14.18 20.31 11.54
C ARG A 655 14.02 20.58 10.04
N ALA A 656 12.81 20.49 9.50
CA ALA A 656 12.47 20.85 8.12
C ALA A 656 12.66 22.34 7.79
N GLU A 657 12.23 23.25 8.68
CA GLU A 657 12.46 24.70 8.50
C GLU A 657 13.96 25.03 8.46
N VAL A 658 14.76 24.41 9.33
CA VAL A 658 16.22 24.60 9.30
C VAL A 658 16.84 24.05 8.03
N ALA A 659 16.45 22.85 7.55
CA ALA A 659 16.91 22.35 6.25
C ALA A 659 16.59 23.33 5.10
N GLN A 660 15.38 23.88 5.08
CA GLN A 660 14.98 24.91 4.11
C GLN A 660 15.81 26.20 4.24
N ILE A 661 16.13 26.67 5.44
CA ILE A 661 16.97 27.86 5.66
C ILE A 661 18.40 27.60 5.17
N ILE A 662 19.01 26.46 5.56
CA ILE A 662 20.38 26.10 5.18
C ILE A 662 20.52 25.92 3.66
N SER A 663 19.52 25.35 2.98
CA SER A 663 19.52 25.21 1.51
C SER A 663 19.57 26.52 0.73
N LYS A 664 19.36 27.68 1.37
CA LYS A 664 19.52 29.01 0.76
C LYS A 664 20.94 29.58 0.88
N LEU A 665 21.80 28.98 1.72
CA LEU A 665 23.18 29.45 1.95
C LEU A 665 24.14 28.97 0.85
N ASP A 666 23.80 27.90 0.14
CA ASP A 666 24.57 27.35 -0.98
C ASP A 666 24.11 27.93 -2.33
N LYS A 667 24.18 29.26 -2.50
CA LYS A 667 23.76 30.00 -3.72
C LYS A 667 24.80 30.97 -4.22
#